data_AF-A0A3N4L7B0-F1
#
_entry.id   AF-A0A3N4L7B0-F1
#
_cell.length_a   1.000
_cell.length_b   1.000
_cell.length_c   1.000
_cell.angle_alpha   90.00
_cell.angle_beta   90.00
_cell.angle_gamma   90.00
#
_symmetry.space_group_name_H-M   'P 1'
#
loop_
_entity.id
_entity.type
_entity.pdbx_description
1 polymer ?
#
loop_
_entity_poly.entity_id
_entity_poly.type
_entity_poly.pdbx_seq_one_letter_code
_entity_poly.pdbx_strand_id
1 'polypeptide(L)'
;MREAPSSEEGNDLIFVRSLNLKATTGVDFWKRPRPQPILLSIWLKSSVALAGSTDHLPYSINYGTVAKSVSALVEDNNFHSLEHLVEKVARLALSPVLNGEWVKVVVEKPRALLRADAAGISITRKKEADGSVVVEGEDKVFVKNLRLVTIIGVNSYERLEKQNVTINLTMHKPNESKKSANLESEQLAVGETQTGKFDPCYDFRTVAQHITEHIEASDYKTVEAFVTAIAREACVKCGVSKITVQAEKPSALTFAECPGVEITRERSFFNLEEFSSAGEGKHDVFLAIGSNVGDRFKAVKDSLVELEKRGITVKRTSNLYQSAPMYVLDQATFLNGVIQVETTLSPHDLLKTIKEIEDTLGRVKVVEKGPRSIDLDILLYDDLTLNTEDLKIPHAAMLEREFVLRPLCDIAPERAHPLTSTAFKHHLSALPPTPLNTPPLRTFMSLSPHLPPLDPSNPHRPTLLMAVLNLTPDSFSDGGKHLHSSLISTTNAFIASGASIIDIGGQSTRPGAQDVGADEEIRRVIPAIKAIRAAGITVPISIDTYRASVAKAAVEAGADIINDISSGRLDPDMFATVAQLGVPICIMHMRGTPVTMNQHTSYPDGVIATIASELAERVRAAEEAGLRRWNIVLDPGLGFAKTMAGNLEVIRNLGQLTRWGGDLNGMPWLLGPSRKRFVGTITGVEMAGERQWGTAGAVAACVCGGADIVRVHDVDEMKKVVDMAVAIWRSSLADV
;
A
#
# COMPACT_ATOMS: atom_id res chain seq x y z
N MET A 1 -30.79 52.98 -29.84
CA MET A 1 -29.57 52.89 -29.01
C MET A 1 -29.76 51.71 -28.08
N ARG A 2 -29.11 50.58 -28.38
CA ARG A 2 -29.02 49.43 -27.47
C ARG A 2 -27.61 49.47 -26.90
N GLU A 3 -27.53 49.57 -25.58
CA GLU A 3 -26.28 49.54 -24.83
C GLU A 3 -25.50 48.26 -25.19
N ALA A 4 -24.22 48.45 -25.52
CA ALA A 4 -23.28 47.37 -25.75
C ALA A 4 -23.05 46.61 -24.43
N PRO A 5 -22.85 45.28 -24.46
CA PRO A 5 -22.44 44.56 -23.26
C PRO A 5 -21.09 45.09 -22.78
N SER A 6 -21.08 45.59 -21.55
CA SER A 6 -19.92 46.08 -20.83
C SER A 6 -18.92 44.94 -20.59
N SER A 7 -17.84 44.90 -21.38
CA SER A 7 -16.57 44.37 -20.90
C SER A 7 -15.96 45.40 -19.93
N GLU A 8 -16.61 45.61 -18.79
CA GLU A 8 -15.93 46.29 -17.69
C GLU A 8 -14.81 45.37 -17.22
N GLU A 9 -13.58 45.91 -17.29
CA GLU A 9 -12.25 45.27 -17.14
C GLU A 9 -11.65 44.67 -18.43
N GLY A 10 -10.83 45.47 -19.10
CA GLY A 10 -9.98 45.06 -20.23
C GLY A 10 -8.94 44.00 -19.85
N ASN A 11 -9.34 42.73 -19.88
CA ASN A 11 -8.50 41.58 -19.55
C ASN A 11 -8.10 40.71 -20.77
N ASP A 12 -8.47 41.10 -22.00
CA ASP A 12 -8.04 40.34 -23.19
C ASP A 12 -6.53 40.51 -23.44
N LEU A 13 -5.87 39.42 -23.85
CA LEU A 13 -4.42 39.38 -24.07
C LEU A 13 -4.08 39.41 -25.57
N ILE A 14 -3.34 40.42 -25.97
CA ILE A 14 -2.75 40.53 -27.31
C ILE A 14 -1.28 40.20 -27.20
N PHE A 15 -0.76 39.36 -28.10
CA PHE A 15 0.61 38.92 -28.03
C PHE A 15 1.34 38.90 -29.37
N VAL A 16 2.63 39.19 -29.33
CA VAL A 16 3.59 38.92 -30.40
C VAL A 16 4.58 37.92 -29.83
N ARG A 17 4.67 36.72 -30.44
CA ARG A 17 5.56 35.65 -29.98
C ARG A 17 6.79 35.55 -30.86
N SER A 18 7.93 35.31 -30.22
CA SER A 18 9.20 34.93 -30.86
C SER A 18 9.64 35.86 -32.00
N LEU A 19 9.54 37.18 -31.78
CA LEU A 19 10.10 38.17 -32.69
C LEU A 19 11.63 38.00 -32.73
N ASN A 20 12.16 37.62 -33.89
CA ASN A 20 13.57 37.32 -34.07
C ASN A 20 14.36 38.61 -34.33
N LEU A 21 15.19 39.00 -33.37
CA LEU A 21 15.97 40.25 -33.40
C LEU A 21 17.45 39.96 -33.17
N LYS A 22 18.32 40.91 -33.53
CA LYS A 22 19.74 40.88 -33.18
C LYS A 22 20.05 42.01 -32.22
N ALA A 23 20.47 41.69 -31.02
CA ALA A 23 20.76 42.67 -29.96
C ALA A 23 22.14 42.43 -29.36
N THR A 24 22.85 43.51 -29.02
CA THR A 24 24.01 43.43 -28.14
C THR A 24 23.51 43.43 -26.70
N THR A 25 23.49 42.27 -26.03
CA THR A 25 23.05 42.08 -24.64
C THR A 25 24.20 41.54 -23.80
N GLY A 26 25.17 42.42 -23.51
CA GLY A 26 26.43 42.05 -22.87
C GLY A 26 27.38 41.28 -23.80
N VAL A 27 28.12 40.31 -23.24
CA VAL A 27 29.13 39.55 -23.99
C VAL A 27 28.61 38.20 -24.52
N ASP A 28 29.11 37.75 -25.66
CA ASP A 28 28.84 36.42 -26.22
C ASP A 28 29.49 35.30 -25.37
N PHE A 29 29.35 34.05 -25.81
CA PHE A 29 29.99 32.89 -25.16
C PHE A 29 31.53 33.03 -25.10
N TRP A 30 32.12 33.71 -26.09
CA TRP A 30 33.56 33.98 -26.20
C TRP A 30 33.98 35.31 -25.56
N LYS A 31 33.11 35.90 -24.72
CA LYS A 31 33.29 37.19 -24.03
C LYS A 31 33.45 38.40 -24.96
N ARG A 32 32.90 38.36 -26.18
CA ARG A 32 32.94 39.45 -27.18
C ARG A 32 31.61 40.20 -27.22
N PRO A 33 31.61 41.55 -27.28
CA PRO A 33 30.40 42.34 -27.46
C PRO A 33 30.03 42.35 -28.96
N ARG A 34 29.17 41.42 -29.39
CA ARG A 34 28.61 41.37 -30.75
C ARG A 34 27.10 41.18 -30.71
N PRO A 35 26.36 41.69 -31.72
CA PRO A 35 24.94 41.45 -31.86
C PRO A 35 24.64 39.95 -31.94
N GLN A 36 23.73 39.48 -31.10
CA GLN A 36 23.37 38.07 -30.98
C GLN A 36 21.88 37.89 -31.25
N PRO A 37 21.47 36.74 -31.84
CA PRO A 37 20.06 36.46 -32.05
C PRO A 37 19.35 36.34 -30.70
N ILE A 38 18.20 36.98 -30.60
CA ILE A 38 17.27 36.88 -29.47
C ILE A 38 15.85 36.67 -30.01
N LEU A 39 15.04 35.96 -29.24
CA LEU A 39 13.62 35.81 -29.51
C LEU A 39 12.85 36.57 -28.43
N LEU A 40 12.13 37.61 -28.85
CA LEU A 40 11.36 38.46 -27.95
C LEU A 40 9.87 38.16 -28.10
N SER A 41 9.22 37.86 -26.99
CA SER A 41 7.77 37.72 -26.91
C SER A 41 7.20 38.78 -25.98
N ILE A 42 6.11 39.41 -26.37
CA ILE A 42 5.43 40.45 -25.60
C ILE A 42 3.93 40.17 -25.55
N TRP A 43 3.33 40.38 -24.38
CA TRP A 43 1.88 40.31 -24.15
C TRP A 43 1.41 41.64 -23.57
N LEU A 44 0.29 42.15 -24.07
CA LEU A 44 -0.36 43.39 -23.67
C LEU A 44 -1.80 43.09 -23.29
N LYS A 45 -2.32 43.73 -22.23
CA LYS A 45 -3.76 43.71 -21.95
C LYS A 45 -4.44 44.87 -22.67
N SER A 46 -5.53 44.58 -23.38
CA SER A 46 -6.41 45.59 -23.96
C SER A 46 -7.76 44.98 -24.31
N SER A 47 -8.86 45.70 -24.10
CA SER A 47 -10.19 45.22 -24.53
C SER A 47 -10.28 45.14 -26.05
N VAL A 48 -10.82 44.03 -26.57
CA VAL A 48 -11.12 43.86 -28.01
C VAL A 48 -12.62 44.02 -28.32
N ALA A 49 -13.46 44.33 -27.33
CA ALA A 49 -14.92 44.33 -27.46
C ALA A 49 -15.45 45.27 -28.54
N LEU A 50 -14.89 46.48 -28.65
CA LEU A 50 -15.29 47.47 -29.65
C LEU A 50 -14.86 47.05 -31.06
N ALA A 51 -13.64 46.53 -31.21
CA ALA A 51 -13.14 46.01 -32.49
C ALA A 51 -13.96 44.79 -32.96
N GLY A 52 -14.26 43.86 -32.05
CA GLY A 52 -15.03 42.65 -32.36
C GLY A 52 -16.51 42.90 -32.67
N SER A 53 -17.12 43.92 -32.07
CA SER A 53 -18.52 44.28 -32.32
C SER A 53 -18.73 45.16 -33.56
N THR A 54 -17.72 45.94 -33.96
CA THR A 54 -17.83 46.92 -35.06
C THR A 54 -17.08 46.53 -36.33
N ASP A 55 -16.19 45.54 -36.28
CA ASP A 55 -15.32 45.10 -37.39
C ASP A 55 -14.62 46.28 -38.12
N HIS A 56 -14.27 47.31 -37.35
CA HIS A 56 -13.66 48.53 -37.86
C HIS A 56 -12.17 48.61 -37.47
N LEU A 57 -11.31 48.68 -38.49
CA LEU A 57 -9.84 48.74 -38.37
C LEU A 57 -9.28 49.76 -37.36
N PRO A 58 -9.84 50.99 -37.20
CA PRO A 58 -9.31 51.96 -36.23
C PRO A 58 -9.36 51.53 -34.77
N TYR A 59 -10.25 50.58 -34.43
CA TYR A 59 -10.38 50.05 -33.07
C TYR A 59 -9.55 48.78 -32.86
N SER A 60 -8.89 48.27 -33.90
CA SER A 60 -8.03 47.09 -33.84
C SER A 60 -6.60 47.48 -33.48
N ILE A 61 -5.96 46.70 -32.62
CA ILE A 61 -4.56 46.92 -32.23
C ILE A 61 -3.64 46.46 -33.36
N ASN A 62 -2.84 47.39 -33.87
CA ASN A 62 -1.85 47.11 -34.90
C ASN A 62 -0.60 46.46 -34.28
N TYR A 63 -0.60 45.14 -34.17
CA TYR A 63 0.56 44.34 -33.74
C TYR A 63 1.81 44.58 -34.63
N GLY A 64 1.63 45.08 -35.86
CA GLY A 64 2.72 45.54 -36.72
C GLY A 64 3.43 46.80 -36.19
N THR A 65 2.71 47.73 -35.57
CA THR A 65 3.29 48.92 -34.91
C THR A 65 4.08 48.52 -33.67
N VAL A 66 3.57 47.57 -32.89
CA VAL A 66 4.28 47.00 -31.72
C VAL A 66 5.58 46.35 -32.17
N ALA A 67 5.53 45.46 -33.17
CA ALA A 67 6.72 44.78 -33.69
C ALA A 67 7.76 45.77 -34.26
N LYS A 68 7.33 46.78 -35.03
CA LYS A 68 8.24 47.81 -35.58
C LYS A 68 8.89 48.66 -34.48
N SER A 69 8.12 49.09 -33.49
CA SER A 69 8.62 49.94 -32.39
C SER A 69 9.62 49.17 -31.53
N VAL A 70 9.34 47.89 -31.23
CA VAL A 70 10.27 47.03 -30.49
C VAL A 70 11.53 46.72 -31.32
N SER A 71 11.40 46.47 -32.63
CA SER A 71 12.55 46.23 -33.50
C SER A 71 13.47 47.46 -33.58
N ALA A 72 12.90 48.65 -33.79
CA ALA A 72 13.66 49.90 -33.83
C ALA A 72 14.41 50.17 -32.52
N LEU A 73 13.74 49.98 -31.37
CA LEU A 73 14.38 50.12 -30.06
C LEU A 73 15.60 49.20 -29.91
N VAL A 74 15.51 47.96 -30.40
CA VAL A 74 16.58 46.97 -30.28
C VAL A 74 17.73 47.23 -31.25
N GLU A 75 17.44 47.71 -32.47
CA GLU A 75 18.45 48.04 -33.48
C GLU A 75 19.23 49.31 -33.15
N ASP A 76 18.56 50.32 -32.57
CA ASP A 76 19.14 51.64 -32.29
C ASP A 76 19.95 51.70 -30.99
N ASN A 77 19.91 50.66 -30.14
CA ASN A 77 20.50 50.68 -28.80
C ASN A 77 21.41 49.49 -28.52
N ASN A 78 22.40 49.70 -27.65
CA ASN A 78 23.21 48.62 -27.07
C ASN A 78 22.81 48.40 -25.60
N PHE A 79 22.61 47.14 -25.22
CA PHE A 79 22.17 46.76 -23.89
C PHE A 79 23.29 46.06 -23.13
N HIS A 80 23.38 46.36 -21.83
CA HIS A 80 24.45 45.84 -20.98
C HIS A 80 24.17 44.41 -20.51
N SER A 81 22.88 44.05 -20.42
CA SER A 81 22.40 42.73 -20.03
C SER A 81 21.02 42.43 -20.63
N LEU A 82 20.51 41.21 -20.44
CA LEU A 82 19.15 40.84 -20.86
C LEU A 82 18.09 41.57 -20.03
N GLU A 83 18.35 41.82 -18.75
CA GLU A 83 17.48 42.56 -17.84
C GLU A 83 17.29 43.99 -18.35
N HIS A 84 18.38 44.65 -18.75
CA HIS A 84 18.32 46.01 -19.30
C HIS A 84 17.46 46.06 -20.58
N LEU A 85 17.62 45.08 -21.48
CA LEU A 85 16.81 44.98 -22.69
C LEU A 85 15.32 44.80 -22.35
N VAL A 86 15.00 43.81 -21.52
CA VAL A 86 13.63 43.43 -21.17
C VAL A 86 12.89 44.57 -20.46
N GLU A 87 13.58 45.29 -19.57
CA GLU A 87 13.06 46.45 -18.87
C GLU A 87 12.81 47.65 -19.81
N LYS A 88 13.71 47.91 -20.77
CA LYS A 88 13.49 48.97 -21.78
C LYS A 88 12.31 48.67 -22.70
N VAL A 89 12.14 47.41 -23.09
CA VAL A 89 10.99 46.96 -23.89
C VAL A 89 9.69 47.10 -23.09
N ALA A 90 9.69 46.73 -21.81
CA ALA A 90 8.52 46.90 -20.96
C ALA A 90 8.15 48.39 -20.79
N ARG A 91 9.14 49.28 -20.63
CA ARG A 91 8.88 50.74 -20.59
C ARG A 91 8.33 51.28 -21.90
N LEU A 92 8.83 50.82 -23.05
CA LEU A 92 8.29 51.20 -24.36
C LEU A 92 6.81 50.76 -24.48
N ALA A 93 6.48 49.55 -24.04
CA ALA A 93 5.12 49.02 -24.05
C ALA A 93 4.14 49.82 -23.18
N LEU A 94 4.60 50.33 -22.03
CA LEU A 94 3.81 51.15 -21.11
C LEU A 94 3.86 52.66 -21.44
N SER A 95 4.66 53.05 -22.45
CA SER A 95 4.80 54.43 -22.89
C SER A 95 3.55 54.92 -23.63
N PRO A 96 3.34 56.24 -23.77
CA PRO A 96 2.21 56.79 -24.53
C PRO A 96 2.16 56.34 -26.01
N VAL A 97 3.26 55.82 -26.56
CA VAL A 97 3.35 55.35 -27.94
C VAL A 97 2.54 54.06 -28.15
N LEU A 98 2.56 53.15 -27.18
CA LEU A 98 1.84 51.87 -27.23
C LEU A 98 0.66 51.81 -26.25
N ASN A 99 0.60 52.78 -25.32
CA ASN A 99 -0.47 53.01 -24.35
C ASN A 99 -0.93 51.76 -23.59
N GLY A 100 0.00 50.84 -23.27
CA GLY A 100 -0.29 49.66 -22.46
C GLY A 100 -0.42 50.00 -20.98
N GLU A 101 -1.43 49.43 -20.32
CA GLU A 101 -1.56 49.46 -18.85
C GLU A 101 -0.85 48.29 -18.17
N TRP A 102 -0.58 47.23 -18.93
CA TRP A 102 0.05 46.00 -18.46
C TRP A 102 0.89 45.37 -19.58
N VAL A 103 2.06 44.86 -19.23
CA VAL A 103 2.92 44.15 -20.16
C VAL A 103 3.63 42.98 -19.49
N LYS A 104 3.67 41.84 -20.19
CA LYS A 104 4.63 40.77 -19.93
C LYS A 104 5.61 40.69 -21.08
N VAL A 105 6.90 40.66 -20.77
CA VAL A 105 7.98 40.57 -21.77
C VAL A 105 8.83 39.34 -21.45
N VAL A 106 9.06 38.51 -22.45
CA VAL A 106 9.95 37.35 -22.37
C VAL A 106 11.01 37.50 -23.46
N VAL A 107 12.28 37.53 -23.07
CA VAL A 107 13.39 37.50 -24.01
C VAL A 107 14.16 36.20 -23.81
N GLU A 108 14.29 35.46 -24.90
CA GLU A 108 15.05 34.22 -24.99
C GLU A 108 16.30 34.43 -25.83
N LYS A 109 17.42 33.92 -25.34
CA LYS A 109 18.68 33.87 -26.06
C LYS A 109 18.93 32.42 -26.48
N PRO A 110 18.61 32.05 -27.74
CA PRO A 110 18.84 30.69 -28.23
C PRO A 110 20.33 30.37 -28.21
N ARG A 111 20.68 29.14 -27.82
CA ARG A 111 22.07 28.66 -27.72
C ARG A 111 22.98 29.55 -26.86
N ALA A 112 22.43 30.18 -25.82
CA ALA A 112 23.22 30.97 -24.86
C ALA A 112 24.22 30.12 -24.06
N LEU A 113 23.92 28.83 -23.89
CA LEU A 113 24.73 27.83 -23.20
C LEU A 113 24.99 26.65 -24.14
N LEU A 114 26.11 25.97 -23.97
CA LEU A 114 26.52 24.86 -24.85
C LEU A 114 25.52 23.69 -24.84
N ARG A 115 24.91 23.43 -23.69
CA ARG A 115 24.05 22.25 -23.44
C ARG A 115 22.57 22.59 -23.23
N ALA A 116 22.17 23.84 -23.41
CA ALA A 116 20.77 24.27 -23.25
C ALA A 116 20.21 24.81 -24.56
N ASP A 117 18.90 24.66 -24.78
CA ASP A 117 18.25 25.18 -25.98
C ASP A 117 18.19 26.72 -25.95
N ALA A 118 17.85 27.29 -24.79
CA ALA A 118 17.82 28.74 -24.59
C ALA A 118 18.01 29.11 -23.11
N ALA A 119 18.44 30.33 -22.86
CA ALA A 119 18.33 30.97 -21.55
C ALA A 119 17.68 32.34 -21.72
N GLY A 120 16.91 32.80 -20.75
CA GLY A 120 16.10 34.00 -20.93
C GLY A 120 15.58 34.59 -19.64
N ILE A 121 14.86 35.71 -19.80
CA ILE A 121 14.28 36.46 -18.71
C ILE A 121 12.82 36.77 -19.05
N SER A 122 11.94 36.62 -18.08
CA SER A 122 10.53 36.96 -18.12
C SER A 122 10.23 37.97 -17.03
N ILE A 123 9.70 39.13 -17.40
CA ILE A 123 9.21 40.12 -16.44
C ILE A 123 7.75 40.47 -16.73
N THR A 124 7.07 40.96 -15.71
CA THR A 124 5.73 41.54 -15.82
C THR A 124 5.72 42.90 -15.13
N ARG A 125 5.14 43.90 -15.80
CA ARG A 125 5.04 45.28 -15.32
C ARG A 125 3.62 45.80 -15.52
N LYS A 126 3.15 46.59 -14.57
CA LYS A 126 1.84 47.25 -14.61
C LYS A 126 2.01 48.75 -14.39
N LYS A 127 1.20 49.56 -15.08
CA LYS A 127 1.13 51.00 -14.91
C LYS A 127 0.01 51.33 -13.91
N GLU A 128 0.33 52.08 -12.85
CA GLU A 128 -0.66 52.55 -11.88
C GLU A 128 -1.32 53.87 -12.31
N ALA A 129 -2.40 54.27 -11.61
CA ALA A 129 -3.20 55.45 -11.94
C ALA A 129 -2.42 56.77 -11.84
N ASP A 130 -1.30 56.79 -11.08
CA ASP A 130 -0.38 57.92 -10.96
C ASP A 130 0.67 57.98 -12.09
N GLY A 131 0.64 57.01 -13.02
CA GLY A 131 1.58 56.88 -14.12
C GLY A 131 2.90 56.16 -13.76
N SER A 132 3.07 55.73 -12.51
CA SER A 132 4.21 54.93 -12.07
C SER A 132 4.14 53.49 -12.61
N VAL A 133 5.30 52.86 -12.82
CA VAL A 133 5.40 51.48 -13.28
C VAL A 133 5.81 50.60 -12.10
N VAL A 134 4.94 49.65 -11.74
CA VAL A 134 5.16 48.71 -10.65
C VAL A 134 5.43 47.30 -11.18
N VAL A 135 6.16 46.51 -10.39
CA VAL A 135 6.41 45.09 -10.68
C VAL A 135 5.20 44.28 -10.24
N GLU A 136 4.70 43.42 -11.12
CA GLU A 136 3.60 42.49 -10.81
C GLU A 136 4.11 41.06 -10.85
N GLY A 137 4.12 40.38 -9.70
CA GLY A 137 4.73 39.05 -9.55
C GLY A 137 6.25 39.10 -9.35
N GLU A 138 6.96 38.04 -9.72
CA GLU A 138 8.42 37.91 -9.58
C GLU A 138 9.07 37.94 -10.97
N ASP A 139 10.23 38.59 -11.08
CA ASP A 139 11.06 38.51 -12.28
C ASP A 139 11.71 37.12 -12.35
N LYS A 140 11.62 36.46 -13.51
CA LYS A 140 12.06 35.08 -13.68
C LYS A 140 13.22 34.99 -14.66
N VAL A 141 14.34 34.44 -14.21
CA VAL A 141 15.46 34.06 -15.08
C VAL A 141 15.40 32.57 -15.29
N PHE A 142 15.41 32.09 -16.53
CA PHE A 142 15.22 30.67 -16.83
C PHE A 142 16.27 30.11 -17.79
N VAL A 143 16.50 28.80 -17.67
CA VAL A 143 17.28 27.97 -18.59
C VAL A 143 16.38 26.86 -19.09
N LYS A 144 16.23 26.76 -20.42
CA LYS A 144 15.38 25.75 -21.07
C LYS A 144 16.21 24.60 -21.60
N ASN A 145 15.76 23.38 -21.28
CA ASN A 145 16.28 22.12 -21.78
C ASN A 145 17.81 21.99 -21.65
N LEU A 146 18.34 22.21 -20.44
CA LEU A 146 19.72 21.89 -20.11
C LEU A 146 19.90 20.37 -20.14
N ARG A 147 20.53 19.86 -21.20
CA ARG A 147 20.75 18.42 -21.44
C ARG A 147 22.04 17.96 -20.77
N LEU A 148 21.92 17.07 -19.80
CA LEU A 148 23.04 16.50 -19.05
C LEU A 148 22.97 14.97 -19.06
N VAL A 149 24.05 14.34 -18.58
CA VAL A 149 24.20 12.89 -18.54
C VAL A 149 24.62 12.46 -17.14
N THR A 150 23.83 11.62 -16.48
CA THR A 150 24.09 11.13 -15.11
C THR A 150 23.50 9.73 -14.91
N ILE A 151 23.91 9.02 -13.85
CA ILE A 151 23.31 7.73 -13.48
C ILE A 151 22.04 8.02 -12.68
N ILE A 152 20.87 7.58 -13.19
CA ILE A 152 19.57 7.87 -12.57
C ILE A 152 18.47 6.87 -12.95
N GLY A 153 17.75 6.32 -11.96
CA GLY A 153 16.62 5.44 -12.25
C GLY A 153 16.05 4.67 -11.06
N VAL A 154 14.75 4.37 -11.13
CA VAL A 154 14.02 3.63 -10.10
C VAL A 154 14.43 2.15 -10.14
N ASN A 155 14.61 1.60 -11.34
CA ASN A 155 14.96 0.21 -11.52
C ASN A 155 16.47 0.00 -11.44
N SER A 156 16.89 -1.17 -10.93
CA SER A 156 18.31 -1.51 -10.71
C SER A 156 19.16 -1.43 -11.99
N TYR A 157 18.60 -1.82 -13.14
CA TYR A 157 19.30 -1.80 -14.42
C TYR A 157 19.57 -0.39 -14.96
N GLU A 158 18.74 0.59 -14.58
CA GLU A 158 18.93 2.00 -14.96
C GLU A 158 20.12 2.64 -14.22
N ARG A 159 20.71 1.96 -13.23
CA ARG A 159 21.83 2.47 -12.43
C ARG A 159 23.19 1.96 -12.89
N LEU A 160 23.25 1.27 -14.03
CA LEU A 160 24.47 0.69 -14.57
C LEU A 160 25.16 1.61 -15.58
N GLU A 161 24.39 2.41 -16.32
CA GLU A 161 24.88 3.29 -17.37
C GLU A 161 24.36 4.71 -17.20
N LYS A 162 25.14 5.70 -17.63
CA LYS A 162 24.71 7.10 -17.60
C LYS A 162 23.64 7.34 -18.67
N GLN A 163 22.60 8.07 -18.30
CA GLN A 163 21.43 8.35 -19.14
C GLN A 163 21.26 9.86 -19.36
N ASN A 164 20.61 10.21 -20.46
CA ASN A 164 20.27 11.60 -20.79
C ASN A 164 19.15 12.10 -19.87
N VAL A 165 19.33 13.29 -19.31
CA VAL A 165 18.31 14.02 -18.56
C VAL A 165 18.19 15.44 -19.11
N THR A 166 16.95 15.94 -19.15
CA THR A 166 16.64 17.30 -19.59
C THR A 166 16.20 18.11 -18.38
N ILE A 167 16.82 19.26 -18.13
CA ILE A 167 16.55 20.06 -16.94
C ILE A 167 16.08 21.46 -17.35
N ASN A 168 14.95 21.90 -16.81
CA ASN A 168 14.50 23.28 -16.87
C ASN A 168 14.72 23.96 -15.52
N LEU A 169 15.34 25.14 -15.53
CA LEU A 169 15.61 25.93 -14.35
C LEU A 169 14.84 27.24 -14.45
N THR A 170 14.14 27.63 -13.39
CA THR A 170 13.53 28.96 -13.27
C THR A 170 13.91 29.56 -11.92
N MET A 171 14.77 30.56 -11.93
CA MET A 171 15.17 31.33 -10.77
C MET A 171 14.22 32.51 -10.60
N HIS A 172 13.63 32.66 -9.41
CA HIS A 172 12.68 33.73 -9.11
C HIS A 172 13.40 34.82 -8.33
N LYS A 173 13.51 36.01 -8.93
CA LYS A 173 14.15 37.16 -8.33
C LYS A 173 13.15 37.91 -7.43
N PRO A 174 13.50 38.20 -6.16
CA PRO A 174 12.62 38.95 -5.27
C PRO A 174 12.55 40.41 -5.69
N ASN A 175 11.38 41.03 -5.53
CA ASN A 175 11.20 42.45 -5.81
C ASN A 175 11.85 43.30 -4.71
N GLU A 176 12.72 44.25 -5.07
CA GLU A 176 13.40 45.16 -4.12
C GLU A 176 12.48 46.21 -3.46
N SER A 177 11.14 46.06 -3.54
CA SER A 177 10.18 46.98 -2.90
C SER A 177 9.82 46.64 -1.45
N LYS A 178 10.49 45.66 -0.82
CA LYS A 178 10.28 45.30 0.60
C LYS A 178 11.59 45.08 1.38
N LYS A 179 12.50 46.06 1.36
CA LYS A 179 13.52 46.19 2.42
C LYS A 179 13.26 47.45 3.24
N SER A 180 12.39 47.30 4.24
CA SER A 180 12.38 48.18 5.41
C SER A 180 13.25 47.53 6.49
N ALA A 181 14.07 48.36 7.12
CA ALA A 181 14.86 48.15 8.33
C ALA A 181 16.30 47.59 8.18
N ASN A 182 17.22 48.46 8.61
CA ASN A 182 18.60 48.24 9.05
C ASN A 182 19.70 48.34 8.00
N LEU A 183 20.21 49.56 7.78
CA LEU A 183 21.58 49.96 8.12
C LEU A 183 21.78 51.45 7.81
N GLU A 184 22.28 52.18 8.82
CA GLU A 184 22.63 53.59 8.75
C GLU A 184 23.87 53.83 7.87
N SER A 185 23.97 55.07 7.37
CA SER A 185 25.13 55.77 6.78
C SER A 185 25.68 55.27 5.43
N GLU A 186 25.44 56.03 4.35
CA GLU A 186 26.42 56.99 3.81
C GLU A 186 25.85 57.82 2.64
N GLN A 187 26.53 58.94 2.37
CA GLN A 187 26.09 60.20 1.78
C GLN A 187 25.77 60.24 0.26
N LEU A 188 24.80 61.09 -0.07
CA LEU A 188 24.71 62.01 -1.23
C LEU A 188 25.33 61.59 -2.59
N ALA A 189 24.46 61.25 -3.54
CA ALA A 189 24.57 61.72 -4.93
C ALA A 189 23.17 61.77 -5.59
N VAL A 190 22.80 62.96 -6.06
CA VAL A 190 21.60 63.21 -6.86
C VAL A 190 21.87 62.73 -8.29
N GLY A 191 21.14 61.71 -8.76
CA GLY A 191 21.20 61.25 -10.16
C GLY A 191 20.47 59.92 -10.37
N GLU A 192 19.47 59.93 -11.26
CA GLU A 192 18.77 58.80 -11.91
C GLU A 192 18.59 57.50 -11.11
N THR A 193 17.34 57.15 -10.79
CA THR A 193 16.94 55.85 -10.26
C THR A 193 17.31 54.72 -11.24
N GLN A 194 18.50 54.12 -11.04
CA GLN A 194 19.03 52.97 -11.78
C GLN A 194 18.23 51.68 -11.47
N THR A 195 17.04 51.58 -12.03
CA THR A 195 16.25 50.35 -12.09
C THR A 195 16.80 49.49 -13.24
N GLY A 196 17.47 48.37 -12.90
CA GLY A 196 18.05 47.44 -13.88
C GLY A 196 19.49 46.96 -13.59
N LYS A 197 19.96 47.01 -12.34
CA LYS A 197 21.30 46.52 -11.99
C LYS A 197 21.36 44.99 -12.11
N PHE A 198 22.36 44.50 -12.84
CA PHE A 198 22.67 43.07 -13.00
C PHE A 198 22.95 42.46 -11.62
N ASP A 199 22.22 41.40 -11.25
CA ASP A 199 22.42 40.67 -10.00
C ASP A 199 23.24 39.40 -10.29
N PRO A 200 24.50 39.31 -9.83
CA PRO A 200 25.38 38.18 -10.11
C PRO A 200 24.81 36.84 -9.65
N CYS A 201 23.95 36.82 -8.62
CA CYS A 201 23.35 35.60 -8.08
C CYS A 201 22.36 34.94 -9.06
N TYR A 202 21.84 35.70 -10.03
CA TYR A 202 20.87 35.24 -11.03
C TYR A 202 21.48 35.11 -12.42
N ASP A 203 22.82 35.11 -12.53
CA ASP A 203 23.51 34.82 -13.78
C ASP A 203 23.32 33.36 -14.18
N PHE A 204 22.46 33.13 -15.17
CA PHE A 204 22.15 31.80 -15.70
C PHE A 204 23.40 31.06 -16.21
N ARG A 205 24.49 31.74 -16.58
CA ARG A 205 25.75 31.08 -16.99
C ARG A 205 26.44 30.45 -15.80
N THR A 206 26.67 31.24 -14.76
CA THR A 206 27.32 30.81 -13.52
C THR A 206 26.52 29.68 -12.87
N VAL A 207 25.20 29.85 -12.75
CA VAL A 207 24.30 28.84 -12.17
C VAL A 207 24.30 27.54 -12.98
N ALA A 208 24.17 27.61 -14.31
CA ALA A 208 24.19 26.42 -15.15
C ALA A 208 25.55 25.70 -15.14
N GLN A 209 26.65 26.45 -15.03
CA GLN A 209 28.00 25.88 -14.92
C GLN A 209 28.16 25.10 -13.61
N HIS A 210 27.85 25.74 -12.47
CA HIS A 210 27.92 25.08 -11.16
C HIS A 210 27.04 23.83 -11.09
N ILE A 211 25.82 23.89 -11.60
CA ILE A 211 24.92 22.74 -11.66
C ILE A 211 25.50 21.63 -12.55
N THR A 212 26.07 21.98 -13.71
CA THR A 212 26.69 21.00 -14.61
C THR A 212 27.86 20.29 -13.94
N GLU A 213 28.78 21.04 -13.33
CA GLU A 213 29.95 20.49 -12.64
C GLU A 213 29.54 19.59 -11.46
N HIS A 214 28.53 20.00 -10.69
CA HIS A 214 28.01 19.22 -9.57
C HIS A 214 27.38 17.90 -10.01
N ILE A 215 26.57 17.92 -11.06
CA ILE A 215 25.88 16.74 -11.59
C ILE A 215 26.86 15.76 -12.23
N GLU A 216 27.85 16.24 -13.00
CA GLU A 216 28.83 15.37 -13.63
C GLU A 216 29.72 14.62 -12.62
N ALA A 217 29.90 15.21 -11.44
CA ALA A 217 30.67 14.63 -10.33
C ALA A 217 29.85 13.74 -9.38
N SER A 218 28.53 13.63 -9.57
CA SER A 218 27.63 12.97 -8.62
C SER A 218 26.78 11.88 -9.29
N ASP A 219 26.42 10.85 -8.51
CA ASP A 219 25.50 9.79 -8.94
C ASP A 219 24.23 9.83 -8.08
N TYR A 220 23.05 9.85 -8.72
CA TYR A 220 21.78 9.98 -8.02
C TYR A 220 20.89 8.76 -8.24
N LYS A 221 20.46 8.12 -7.15
CA LYS A 221 19.58 6.94 -7.26
C LYS A 221 18.14 7.29 -7.63
N THR A 222 17.65 8.49 -7.31
CA THR A 222 16.27 8.92 -7.54
C THR A 222 16.19 10.31 -8.19
N VAL A 223 15.09 10.58 -8.89
CA VAL A 223 14.86 11.88 -9.57
C VAL A 223 14.63 13.00 -8.56
N GLU A 224 14.00 12.70 -7.43
CA GLU A 224 13.71 13.64 -6.35
C GLU A 224 14.99 14.13 -5.67
N ALA A 225 15.91 13.21 -5.35
CA ALA A 225 17.21 13.55 -4.79
C ALA A 225 18.02 14.39 -5.78
N PHE A 226 17.97 14.00 -7.06
CA PHE A 226 18.60 14.74 -8.14
C PHE A 226 18.09 16.19 -8.25
N VAL A 227 16.77 16.41 -8.39
CA VAL A 227 16.23 17.78 -8.50
C VAL A 227 16.44 18.59 -7.23
N THR A 228 16.39 17.95 -6.05
CA THR A 228 16.63 18.62 -4.77
C THR A 228 18.09 19.05 -4.61
N ALA A 229 19.04 18.24 -5.09
CA ALA A 229 20.46 18.62 -5.08
C ALA A 229 20.75 19.79 -6.04
N ILE A 230 20.12 19.82 -7.21
CA ILE A 230 20.20 20.96 -8.13
C ILE A 230 19.66 22.24 -7.48
N ALA A 231 18.49 22.15 -6.84
CA ALA A 231 17.90 23.27 -6.12
C ALA A 231 18.79 23.74 -4.95
N ARG A 232 19.42 22.80 -4.24
CA ARG A 232 20.38 23.10 -3.17
C ARG A 232 21.61 23.83 -3.71
N GLU A 233 22.21 23.35 -4.80
CA GLU A 233 23.39 23.96 -5.41
C GLU A 233 23.08 25.40 -5.85
N ALA A 234 21.94 25.63 -6.50
CA ALA A 234 21.53 26.97 -6.88
C ALA A 234 21.26 27.89 -5.69
N CYS A 235 20.55 27.42 -4.65
CA CYS A 235 20.18 28.25 -3.51
C CYS A 235 21.34 28.51 -2.54
N VAL A 236 22.17 27.50 -2.28
CA VAL A 236 23.23 27.55 -1.25
C VAL A 236 24.54 28.07 -1.83
N LYS A 237 24.95 27.61 -3.02
CA LYS A 237 26.24 27.98 -3.63
C LYS A 237 26.14 29.21 -4.52
N CYS A 238 25.08 29.32 -5.32
CA CYS A 238 24.89 30.46 -6.21
C CYS A 238 24.08 31.61 -5.57
N GLY A 239 23.50 31.39 -4.38
CA GLY A 239 22.80 32.43 -3.62
C GLY A 239 21.38 32.76 -4.10
N VAL A 240 20.79 31.93 -4.95
CA VAL A 240 19.42 32.13 -5.47
C VAL A 240 18.39 31.99 -4.33
N SER A 241 17.51 32.98 -4.16
CA SER A 241 16.52 32.95 -3.06
C SER A 241 15.46 31.86 -3.22
N LYS A 242 14.99 31.65 -4.45
CA LYS A 242 13.92 30.71 -4.81
C LYS A 242 14.14 30.18 -6.22
N ILE A 243 14.07 28.88 -6.39
CA ILE A 243 14.28 28.20 -7.66
C ILE A 243 13.21 27.13 -7.91
N THR A 244 12.72 27.06 -9.14
CA THR A 244 11.97 25.92 -9.67
C THR A 244 12.91 25.11 -10.55
N VAL A 245 13.01 23.81 -10.26
CA VAL A 245 13.80 22.83 -11.01
C VAL A 245 12.85 21.76 -11.52
N GLN A 246 12.83 21.57 -12.83
CA GLN A 246 12.12 20.48 -13.48
C GLN A 246 13.17 19.58 -14.14
N ALA A 247 13.16 18.28 -13.82
CA ALA A 247 13.97 17.29 -14.51
C ALA A 247 13.07 16.27 -15.20
N GLU A 248 13.32 16.06 -16.48
CA GLU A 248 12.64 15.10 -17.33
C GLU A 248 13.65 14.03 -17.77
N LYS A 249 13.16 12.79 -17.85
CA LYS A 249 13.94 11.64 -18.30
C LYS A 249 13.35 11.13 -19.62
N PRO A 250 13.83 11.61 -20.77
CA PRO A 250 13.31 11.20 -22.07
C PRO A 250 13.39 9.68 -22.24
N SER A 251 12.37 9.09 -22.87
CA SER A 251 12.34 7.66 -23.24
C SER A 251 12.40 6.66 -22.07
N ALA A 252 12.19 7.11 -20.82
CA ALA A 252 12.16 6.20 -19.67
C ALA A 252 10.91 5.30 -19.61
N LEU A 253 9.81 5.71 -20.25
CA LEU A 253 8.58 4.93 -20.37
C LEU A 253 8.25 4.75 -21.85
N THR A 254 8.00 3.52 -22.29
CA THR A 254 7.79 3.16 -23.71
C THR A 254 6.60 3.85 -24.36
N PHE A 255 5.61 4.29 -23.57
CA PHE A 255 4.35 4.87 -24.06
C PHE A 255 4.16 6.34 -23.68
N ALA A 256 5.22 7.01 -23.17
CA ALA A 256 5.17 8.43 -22.82
C ALA A 256 6.38 9.16 -23.42
N GLU A 257 6.19 10.45 -23.76
CA GLU A 257 7.27 11.30 -24.27
C GLU A 257 8.43 11.42 -23.26
N CYS A 258 8.09 11.73 -22.00
CA CYS A 258 9.00 11.66 -20.86
C CYS A 258 8.22 11.66 -19.53
N PRO A 259 8.66 10.90 -18.51
CA PRO A 259 8.36 11.21 -17.11
C PRO A 259 9.30 12.30 -16.57
N GLY A 260 8.84 13.07 -15.59
CA GLY A 260 9.65 14.10 -14.94
C GLY A 260 9.12 14.53 -13.57
N VAL A 261 9.95 15.25 -12.83
CA VAL A 261 9.64 15.81 -11.51
C VAL A 261 9.91 17.30 -11.55
N GLU A 262 8.97 18.10 -11.06
CA GLU A 262 9.15 19.54 -10.83
C GLU A 262 9.09 19.84 -9.33
N ILE A 263 10.06 20.59 -8.83
CA ILE A 263 10.06 21.13 -7.47
C ILE A 263 10.29 22.63 -7.48
N THR A 264 9.70 23.33 -6.51
CA THR A 264 10.07 24.72 -6.18
C THR A 264 10.58 24.76 -4.76
N ARG A 265 11.76 25.35 -4.54
CA ARG A 265 12.39 25.46 -3.22
C ARG A 265 12.88 26.87 -2.96
N GLU A 266 12.67 27.32 -1.74
CA GLU A 266 13.26 28.54 -1.20
C GLU A 266 14.54 28.20 -0.44
N ARG A 267 15.45 29.16 -0.31
CA ARG A 267 16.71 28.98 0.42
C ARG A 267 16.51 28.53 1.86
N SER A 268 15.42 28.97 2.51
CA SER A 268 15.03 28.58 3.87
C SER A 268 14.75 27.08 4.02
N PHE A 269 14.30 26.39 2.97
CA PHE A 269 14.06 24.94 2.97
C PHE A 269 15.33 24.15 3.32
N PHE A 270 16.50 24.66 2.92
CA PHE A 270 17.78 24.00 3.20
C PHE A 270 18.38 24.35 4.57
N ASN A 271 17.70 25.20 5.35
CA ASN A 271 18.11 25.66 6.68
C ASN A 271 17.30 25.04 7.83
N LEU A 272 16.32 24.18 7.56
CA LEU A 272 15.44 23.63 8.59
C LEU A 272 15.87 22.21 8.96
N GLU A 273 16.29 22.03 10.22
CA GLU A 273 16.21 20.75 10.92
C GLU A 273 14.71 20.37 11.05
N GLU A 274 14.42 19.12 10.69
CA GLU A 274 13.10 18.50 10.75
C GLU A 274 12.56 18.47 12.17
N PHE A 275 11.26 18.67 12.37
CA PHE A 275 10.41 17.86 13.28
C PHE A 275 8.95 18.30 13.15
N SER A 276 8.08 17.39 12.72
CA SER A 276 6.66 17.45 13.11
C SER A 276 6.51 16.64 14.39
N SER A 277 6.20 17.31 15.49
CA SER A 277 5.84 16.68 16.77
C SER A 277 4.63 15.78 16.58
N ALA A 278 4.78 14.49 16.88
CA ALA A 278 3.63 13.58 17.05
C ALA A 278 2.74 14.15 18.17
N GLY A 279 1.47 14.39 17.86
CA GLY A 279 0.49 14.91 18.81
C GLY A 279 0.14 13.91 19.91
N GLU A 280 -0.33 14.40 21.05
CA GLU A 280 -0.87 13.57 22.13
C GLU A 280 -2.13 12.82 21.64
N GLY A 281 -2.11 11.49 21.67
CA GLY A 281 -3.25 10.67 21.21
C GLY A 281 -2.99 9.17 21.21
N LYS A 282 -3.98 8.40 20.77
CA LYS A 282 -3.80 6.98 20.40
C LYS A 282 -3.23 6.91 18.99
N HIS A 283 -2.21 6.10 18.80
CA HIS A 283 -1.45 5.95 17.55
C HIS A 283 -1.67 4.57 16.94
N ASP A 284 -1.79 4.52 15.62
CA ASP A 284 -1.92 3.30 14.82
C ASP A 284 -0.54 2.88 14.29
N VAL A 285 -0.04 1.73 14.74
CA VAL A 285 1.33 1.30 14.50
C VAL A 285 1.33 -0.09 13.88
N PHE A 286 2.21 -0.31 12.91
CA PHE A 286 2.43 -1.62 12.29
C PHE A 286 3.78 -2.15 12.75
N LEU A 287 3.77 -3.34 13.35
CA LEU A 287 4.98 -4.02 13.79
C LEU A 287 5.21 -5.27 12.93
N ALA A 288 6.42 -5.47 12.43
CA ALA A 288 6.84 -6.78 11.94
C ALA A 288 7.18 -7.67 13.13
N ILE A 289 6.85 -8.96 13.01
CA ILE A 289 7.19 -9.98 13.99
C ILE A 289 7.93 -11.12 13.31
N GLY A 290 9.05 -11.57 13.89
CA GLY A 290 9.92 -12.61 13.33
C GLY A 290 10.45 -13.56 14.39
N SER A 291 10.50 -14.86 14.11
CA SER A 291 11.12 -15.87 15.00
C SER A 291 11.73 -17.03 14.22
N ASN A 292 12.93 -17.48 14.58
CA ASN A 292 13.58 -18.64 13.95
C ASN A 292 14.21 -19.66 14.92
N VAL A 293 14.15 -19.45 16.24
CA VAL A 293 14.72 -20.34 17.26
C VAL A 293 13.63 -20.93 18.15
N GLY A 294 13.78 -22.21 18.52
CA GLY A 294 12.89 -22.89 19.46
C GLY A 294 11.47 -23.07 18.91
N ASP A 295 10.48 -22.99 19.80
CA ASP A 295 9.06 -22.97 19.42
C ASP A 295 8.67 -21.58 18.91
N ARG A 296 8.86 -21.39 17.59
CA ARG A 296 8.62 -20.12 16.88
C ARG A 296 7.19 -19.62 17.04
N PHE A 297 6.21 -20.53 17.01
CA PHE A 297 4.80 -20.15 17.11
C PHE A 297 4.43 -19.73 18.53
N LYS A 298 4.96 -20.44 19.54
CA LYS A 298 4.81 -20.03 20.94
C LYS A 298 5.46 -18.68 21.20
N ALA A 299 6.67 -18.43 20.70
CA ALA A 299 7.34 -17.14 20.84
C ALA A 299 6.52 -15.99 20.24
N VAL A 300 5.92 -16.21 19.06
CA VAL A 300 4.98 -15.26 18.45
C VAL A 300 3.78 -15.00 19.37
N LYS A 301 3.11 -16.06 19.85
CA LYS A 301 1.95 -15.92 20.75
C LYS A 301 2.30 -15.18 22.05
N ASP A 302 3.41 -15.53 22.68
CA ASP A 302 3.85 -14.94 23.95
C ASP A 302 4.17 -13.44 23.77
N SER A 303 4.76 -13.05 22.64
CA SER A 303 5.06 -11.64 22.36
C SER A 303 3.82 -10.76 22.28
N LEU A 304 2.71 -11.27 21.72
CA LEU A 304 1.44 -10.54 21.68
C LEU A 304 0.85 -10.36 23.09
N VAL A 305 0.93 -11.40 23.93
CA VAL A 305 0.51 -11.31 25.34
C VAL A 305 1.34 -10.28 26.10
N GLU A 306 2.65 -10.23 25.84
CA GLU A 306 3.57 -9.27 26.46
C GLU A 306 3.35 -7.83 25.98
N LEU A 307 2.91 -7.61 24.73
CA LEU A 307 2.47 -6.31 24.22
C LEU A 307 1.20 -5.84 24.97
N GLU A 308 0.19 -6.70 25.06
CA GLU A 308 -1.09 -6.37 25.73
C GLU A 308 -0.90 -6.07 27.22
N LYS A 309 -0.03 -6.81 27.91
CA LYS A 309 0.35 -6.54 29.32
C LYS A 309 0.94 -5.15 29.54
N ARG A 310 1.58 -4.58 28.51
CA ARG A 310 2.20 -3.24 28.56
C ARG A 310 1.29 -2.14 28.01
N GLY A 311 -0.01 -2.43 27.83
CA GLY A 311 -1.00 -1.45 27.39
C GLY A 311 -1.02 -1.20 25.88
N ILE A 312 -0.36 -2.05 25.08
CA ILE A 312 -0.38 -1.97 23.61
C ILE A 312 -1.47 -2.92 23.11
N THR A 313 -2.53 -2.37 22.51
CA THR A 313 -3.70 -3.17 22.09
C THR A 313 -3.48 -3.72 20.69
N VAL A 314 -3.53 -5.04 20.52
CA VAL A 314 -3.45 -5.66 19.18
C VAL A 314 -4.81 -5.57 18.49
N LYS A 315 -4.87 -4.88 17.36
CA LYS A 315 -6.10 -4.69 16.57
C LYS A 315 -6.30 -5.79 15.54
N ARG A 316 -5.27 -6.07 14.73
CA ARG A 316 -5.34 -7.03 13.62
C ARG A 316 -3.99 -7.72 13.45
N THR A 317 -4.02 -8.90 12.84
CA THR A 317 -2.81 -9.67 12.51
C THR A 317 -2.88 -10.16 11.07
N SER A 318 -1.75 -10.23 10.39
CA SER A 318 -1.65 -10.91 9.10
C SER A 318 -1.77 -12.43 9.26
N ASN A 319 -1.74 -13.18 8.16
CA ASN A 319 -1.34 -14.59 8.25
C ASN A 319 0.12 -14.68 8.73
N LEU A 320 0.51 -15.82 9.27
CA LEU A 320 1.94 -16.10 9.48
C LEU A 320 2.53 -16.70 8.21
N TYR A 321 3.79 -16.37 7.96
CA TYR A 321 4.51 -16.82 6.79
C TYR A 321 5.86 -17.42 7.16
N GLN A 322 6.18 -18.57 6.57
CA GLN A 322 7.48 -19.21 6.70
C GLN A 322 8.38 -18.82 5.52
N SER A 323 9.56 -18.28 5.84
CA SER A 323 10.56 -17.85 4.84
C SER A 323 11.93 -18.52 5.08
N ALA A 324 12.69 -18.69 4.00
CA ALA A 324 14.12 -18.95 4.13
C ALA A 324 14.84 -17.72 4.75
N PRO A 325 15.98 -17.90 5.43
CA PRO A 325 16.82 -16.80 5.88
C PRO A 325 17.30 -15.91 4.71
N MET A 326 17.21 -14.58 4.85
CA MET A 326 17.59 -13.65 3.77
C MET A 326 19.10 -13.32 3.74
N TYR A 327 19.77 -13.31 4.90
CA TYR A 327 21.14 -12.80 5.02
C TYR A 327 22.15 -13.89 5.44
N VAL A 328 21.79 -14.73 6.41
CA VAL A 328 22.64 -15.84 6.88
C VAL A 328 21.96 -17.15 6.50
N LEU A 329 22.41 -17.75 5.40
CA LEU A 329 21.74 -18.89 4.76
C LEU A 329 21.78 -20.19 5.60
N ASP A 330 22.74 -20.32 6.52
CA ASP A 330 22.90 -21.49 7.40
C ASP A 330 22.11 -21.31 8.71
N GLN A 331 20.78 -21.16 8.61
CA GLN A 331 19.88 -21.01 9.76
C GLN A 331 18.51 -21.64 9.49
N ALA A 332 17.77 -21.94 10.56
CA ALA A 332 16.39 -22.39 10.47
C ALA A 332 15.49 -21.33 9.83
N THR A 333 14.42 -21.78 9.17
CA THR A 333 13.42 -20.90 8.54
C THR A 333 12.78 -19.95 9.54
N PHE A 334 12.54 -18.72 9.11
CA PHE A 334 11.84 -17.71 9.91
C PHE A 334 10.33 -17.90 9.81
N LEU A 335 9.63 -17.63 10.90
CA LEU A 335 8.20 -17.39 10.95
C LEU A 335 8.00 -15.87 11.07
N ASN A 336 7.32 -15.27 10.09
CA ASN A 336 7.15 -13.83 9.96
C ASN A 336 5.66 -13.46 9.94
N GLY A 337 5.34 -12.27 10.40
CA GLY A 337 4.02 -11.66 10.29
C GLY A 337 4.08 -10.16 10.45
N VAL A 338 2.93 -9.51 10.29
CA VAL A 338 2.71 -8.11 10.66
C VAL A 338 1.53 -8.05 11.60
N ILE A 339 1.62 -7.18 12.60
CA ILE A 339 0.54 -6.89 13.54
C ILE A 339 0.26 -5.40 13.53
N GLN A 340 -1.03 -5.06 13.52
CA GLN A 340 -1.51 -3.69 13.69
C GLN A 340 -1.85 -3.49 15.17
N VAL A 341 -1.27 -2.48 15.79
CA VAL A 341 -1.44 -2.20 17.22
C VAL A 341 -1.83 -0.75 17.46
N GLU A 342 -2.56 -0.52 18.54
CA GLU A 342 -2.91 0.80 19.05
C GLU A 342 -2.14 1.07 20.35
N THR A 343 -1.45 2.21 20.44
CA THR A 343 -0.67 2.60 21.63
C THR A 343 -0.73 4.11 21.90
N THR A 344 -0.44 4.52 23.13
CA THR A 344 -0.27 5.93 23.52
C THR A 344 1.20 6.30 23.75
N LEU A 345 2.12 5.34 23.57
CA LEU A 345 3.56 5.55 23.77
C LEU A 345 4.15 6.32 22.60
N SER A 346 5.15 7.17 22.83
CA SER A 346 5.89 7.80 21.73
C SER A 346 6.68 6.75 20.90
N PRO A 347 7.12 7.05 19.66
CA PRO A 347 7.91 6.12 18.86
C PRO A 347 9.15 5.56 19.57
N HIS A 348 9.86 6.40 20.33
CA HIS A 348 11.06 5.98 21.08
C HIS A 348 10.69 5.15 22.33
N ASP A 349 9.62 5.49 23.02
CA ASP A 349 9.13 4.72 24.17
C ASP A 349 8.60 3.34 23.75
N LEU A 350 7.93 3.29 22.58
CA LEU A 350 7.51 2.04 21.98
C LEU A 350 8.72 1.18 21.59
N LEU A 351 9.75 1.76 20.96
CA LEU A 351 10.98 1.03 20.63
C LEU A 351 11.65 0.46 21.88
N LYS A 352 11.71 1.23 22.98
CA LYS A 352 12.24 0.77 24.26
C LYS A 352 11.41 -0.39 24.81
N THR A 353 10.09 -0.24 24.82
CA THR A 353 9.15 -1.26 25.28
C THR A 353 9.28 -2.57 24.50
N ILE A 354 9.41 -2.48 23.18
CA ILE A 354 9.62 -3.63 22.30
C ILE A 354 10.94 -4.34 22.63
N LYS A 355 12.04 -3.60 22.82
CA LYS A 355 13.33 -4.19 23.21
C LYS A 355 13.25 -4.92 24.55
N GLU A 356 12.51 -4.38 25.52
CA GLU A 356 12.26 -5.05 26.81
C GLU A 356 11.45 -6.35 26.64
N ILE A 357 10.49 -6.41 25.72
CA ILE A 357 9.75 -7.64 25.39
C ILE A 357 10.69 -8.70 24.82
N GLU A 358 11.54 -8.31 23.86
CA GLU A 358 12.53 -9.21 23.25
C GLU A 358 13.47 -9.80 24.31
N ASP A 359 13.96 -8.96 25.23
CA ASP A 359 14.86 -9.37 26.29
C ASP A 359 14.17 -10.35 27.28
N THR A 360 12.91 -10.08 27.67
CA THR A 360 12.11 -10.98 28.52
C THR A 360 11.88 -12.35 27.87
N LEU A 361 11.66 -12.39 26.56
CA LEU A 361 11.40 -13.62 25.79
C LEU A 361 12.69 -14.33 25.33
N GLY A 362 13.85 -13.96 25.91
CA GLY A 362 15.10 -14.72 25.77
C GLY A 362 15.97 -14.28 24.61
N ARG A 363 16.19 -12.96 24.46
CA ARG A 363 17.18 -12.44 23.51
C ARG A 363 18.61 -12.84 23.89
N VAL A 364 19.19 -13.78 23.16
CA VAL A 364 20.66 -13.99 23.15
C VAL A 364 21.21 -13.37 21.87
N LYS A 365 21.60 -12.09 21.92
CA LYS A 365 22.26 -11.39 20.80
C LYS A 365 23.68 -11.93 20.63
N VAL A 366 23.86 -12.96 19.81
CA VAL A 366 25.20 -13.49 19.46
C VAL A 366 25.74 -12.86 18.15
N VAL A 367 24.86 -12.57 17.17
CA VAL A 367 25.23 -12.00 15.86
C VAL A 367 24.13 -11.05 15.35
N GLU A 368 24.49 -9.92 14.73
CA GLU A 368 23.56 -9.03 14.05
C GLU A 368 22.89 -9.76 12.88
N LYS A 369 21.54 -9.75 12.79
CA LYS A 369 20.75 -10.60 11.87
C LYS A 369 20.95 -12.13 12.06
N GLY A 370 21.40 -12.55 13.25
CA GLY A 370 21.53 -13.96 13.66
C GLY A 370 20.22 -14.60 14.18
N PRO A 371 20.29 -15.84 14.72
CA PRO A 371 19.13 -16.55 15.26
C PRO A 371 18.54 -15.85 16.49
N ARG A 372 17.21 -15.71 16.55
CA ARG A 372 16.46 -15.05 17.64
C ARG A 372 15.22 -15.84 18.02
N SER A 373 14.90 -15.82 19.32
CA SER A 373 13.62 -16.34 19.82
C SER A 373 12.45 -15.48 19.32
N ILE A 374 12.61 -14.16 19.28
CA ILE A 374 11.64 -13.20 18.74
C ILE A 374 12.33 -11.90 18.31
N ASP A 375 11.81 -11.26 17.27
CA ASP A 375 12.24 -9.95 16.74
C ASP A 375 10.99 -9.13 16.42
N LEU A 376 10.97 -7.87 16.87
CA LEU A 376 9.85 -6.95 16.69
C LEU A 376 10.37 -5.61 16.14
N ASP A 377 9.98 -5.29 14.91
CA ASP A 377 10.41 -4.05 14.25
C ASP A 377 9.22 -3.10 14.01
N ILE A 378 9.37 -1.82 14.34
CA ILE A 378 8.38 -0.79 13.99
C ILE A 378 8.46 -0.50 12.49
N LEU A 379 7.39 -0.80 11.74
CA LEU A 379 7.31 -0.57 10.30
C LEU A 379 6.75 0.81 9.97
N LEU A 380 5.58 1.11 10.54
CA LEU A 380 4.81 2.34 10.30
C LEU A 380 4.29 2.85 11.64
N TYR A 381 4.15 4.16 11.75
CA TYR A 381 3.62 4.82 12.93
C TYR A 381 2.78 5.99 12.45
N ASP A 382 1.44 5.86 12.46
CA ASP A 382 0.53 6.78 11.78
C ASP A 382 1.02 7.09 10.34
N ASP A 383 1.12 8.37 9.98
CA ASP A 383 1.77 8.85 8.77
C ASP A 383 3.13 9.53 9.07
N LEU A 384 3.70 9.26 10.24
CA LEU A 384 4.95 9.86 10.72
C LEU A 384 6.13 9.44 9.84
N THR A 385 6.94 10.42 9.47
CA THR A 385 8.30 10.20 8.98
C THR A 385 9.29 10.64 10.06
N LEU A 386 10.13 9.72 10.50
CA LEU A 386 11.15 9.92 11.52
C LEU A 386 12.47 9.33 11.03
N ASN A 387 13.55 10.12 11.08
CA ASN A 387 14.88 9.67 10.69
C ASN A 387 15.91 10.11 11.74
N THR A 388 16.01 9.32 12.80
CA THR A 388 17.02 9.48 13.87
C THR A 388 18.13 8.43 13.71
N GLU A 389 19.20 8.54 14.49
CA GLU A 389 20.32 7.59 14.46
C GLU A 389 19.85 6.17 14.89
N ASP A 390 18.91 6.12 15.81
CA ASP A 390 18.45 4.95 16.54
C ASP A 390 17.06 4.44 16.11
N LEU A 391 16.26 5.25 15.40
CA LEU A 391 14.94 4.87 14.88
C LEU A 391 14.61 5.52 13.53
N LYS A 392 14.17 4.69 12.57
CA LYS A 392 13.71 5.12 11.24
C LYS A 392 12.29 4.62 10.97
N ILE A 393 11.39 5.55 10.69
CA ILE A 393 9.98 5.30 10.36
C ILE A 393 9.63 6.11 9.11
N PRO A 394 9.01 5.52 8.07
CA PRO A 394 8.83 4.09 7.86
C PRO A 394 10.13 3.28 7.88
N HIS A 395 10.06 1.99 8.22
CA HIS A 395 11.26 1.16 8.34
C HIS A 395 12.04 1.10 7.02
N ALA A 396 13.33 1.45 7.05
CA ALA A 396 14.14 1.71 5.86
C ALA A 396 14.18 0.57 4.83
N ALA A 397 14.14 -0.69 5.27
CA ALA A 397 14.20 -1.86 4.38
C ALA A 397 12.83 -2.53 4.14
N MET A 398 11.71 -1.93 4.57
CA MET A 398 10.40 -2.61 4.47
C MET A 398 9.99 -2.88 3.02
N LEU A 399 10.30 -1.96 2.10
CA LEU A 399 9.89 -2.03 0.69
C LEU A 399 10.69 -3.06 -0.13
N GLU A 400 11.80 -3.58 0.41
CA GLU A 400 12.66 -4.57 -0.26
C GLU A 400 12.36 -6.02 0.20
N ARG A 401 11.51 -6.19 1.22
CA ARG A 401 11.31 -7.46 1.92
C ARG A 401 9.92 -8.03 1.65
N GLU A 402 9.85 -9.11 0.88
CA GLU A 402 8.59 -9.81 0.59
C GLU A 402 7.90 -10.31 1.88
N PHE A 403 8.67 -10.87 2.82
CA PHE A 403 8.15 -11.37 4.11
C PHE A 403 7.67 -10.27 5.06
N VAL A 404 7.84 -8.98 4.71
CA VAL A 404 7.22 -7.84 5.39
C VAL A 404 6.03 -7.34 4.58
N LEU A 405 6.21 -7.10 3.28
CA LEU A 405 5.17 -6.54 2.42
C LEU A 405 3.96 -7.47 2.26
N ARG A 406 4.17 -8.78 2.11
CA ARG A 406 3.06 -9.74 1.92
C ARG A 406 2.14 -9.80 3.14
N PRO A 407 2.64 -10.02 4.38
CA PRO A 407 1.79 -9.91 5.57
C PRO A 407 1.23 -8.51 5.80
N LEU A 408 1.95 -7.42 5.47
CA LEU A 408 1.39 -6.07 5.53
C LEU A 408 0.18 -5.90 4.59
N CYS A 409 0.24 -6.47 3.38
CA CYS A 409 -0.85 -6.48 2.43
C CYS A 409 -2.04 -7.36 2.84
N ASP A 410 -1.89 -8.30 3.77
CA ASP A 410 -3.04 -9.01 4.34
C ASP A 410 -3.92 -8.05 5.16
N ILE A 411 -3.30 -7.06 5.83
CA ILE A 411 -4.00 -6.11 6.72
C ILE A 411 -4.42 -4.83 5.98
N ALA A 412 -3.47 -4.21 5.27
CA ALA A 412 -3.60 -2.86 4.73
C ALA A 412 -3.03 -2.74 3.29
N PRO A 413 -3.58 -3.48 2.30
CA PRO A 413 -3.03 -3.50 0.94
C PRO A 413 -3.14 -2.15 0.21
N GLU A 414 -4.19 -1.38 0.50
CA GLU A 414 -4.51 -0.09 -0.13
C GLU A 414 -3.84 1.11 0.57
N ARG A 415 -3.25 0.92 1.76
CA ARG A 415 -2.59 2.02 2.48
C ARG A 415 -1.37 2.47 1.70
N ALA A 416 -1.26 3.78 1.51
CA ALA A 416 -0.11 4.39 0.85
C ALA A 416 1.10 4.45 1.81
N HIS A 417 2.28 4.16 1.30
CA HIS A 417 3.51 4.35 2.07
C HIS A 417 3.79 5.86 2.24
N PRO A 418 4.07 6.36 3.47
CA PRO A 418 4.19 7.81 3.75
C PRO A 418 5.17 8.57 2.84
N LEU A 419 6.30 7.94 2.46
CA LEU A 419 7.31 8.59 1.62
C LEU A 419 7.07 8.51 0.11
N THR A 420 6.35 7.50 -0.37
CA THR A 420 6.20 7.24 -1.82
C THR A 420 4.79 7.48 -2.32
N SER A 421 3.84 7.72 -1.40
CA SER A 421 2.41 7.90 -1.66
C SER A 421 1.77 6.79 -2.51
N THR A 422 2.42 5.63 -2.58
CA THR A 422 2.03 4.48 -3.40
C THR A 422 1.52 3.36 -2.48
N ALA A 423 0.42 2.71 -2.86
CA ALA A 423 -0.18 1.64 -2.06
C ALA A 423 0.74 0.42 -1.92
N PHE A 424 0.74 -0.23 -0.75
CA PHE A 424 1.61 -1.38 -0.47
C PHE A 424 1.44 -2.55 -1.46
N LYS A 425 0.24 -2.78 -1.97
CA LYS A 425 -0.01 -3.80 -3.01
C LYS A 425 0.82 -3.58 -4.28
N HIS A 426 1.10 -2.33 -4.63
CA HIS A 426 1.91 -1.98 -5.80
C HIS A 426 3.40 -2.21 -5.52
N HIS A 427 3.87 -1.88 -4.32
CA HIS A 427 5.23 -2.21 -3.88
C HIS A 427 5.47 -3.72 -3.87
N LEU A 428 4.53 -4.51 -3.33
CA LEU A 428 4.62 -5.97 -3.34
C LEU A 428 4.68 -6.53 -4.78
N SER A 429 3.89 -5.98 -5.70
CA SER A 429 3.87 -6.40 -7.10
C SER A 429 5.12 -5.97 -7.88
N ALA A 430 5.81 -4.92 -7.42
CA ALA A 430 7.01 -4.38 -8.04
C ALA A 430 8.30 -5.05 -7.53
N LEU A 431 8.22 -5.92 -6.52
CA LEU A 431 9.38 -6.68 -6.05
C LEU A 431 9.97 -7.53 -7.19
N PRO A 432 11.31 -7.62 -7.28
CA PRO A 432 11.93 -8.49 -8.26
C PRO A 432 11.52 -9.95 -8.00
N PRO A 433 11.42 -10.78 -9.05
CA PRO A 433 11.09 -12.19 -8.88
C PRO A 433 12.14 -12.86 -7.99
N THR A 434 11.67 -13.65 -7.05
CA THR A 434 12.50 -14.42 -6.12
C THR A 434 13.45 -15.34 -6.91
N PRO A 435 14.77 -15.37 -6.61
CA PRO A 435 15.70 -16.25 -7.31
C PRO A 435 15.24 -17.70 -7.27
N LEU A 436 15.40 -18.44 -8.38
CA LEU A 436 14.91 -19.81 -8.56
C LEU A 436 15.28 -20.79 -7.42
N ASN A 437 16.39 -20.56 -6.74
CA ASN A 437 16.90 -21.43 -5.66
C ASN A 437 16.40 -21.02 -4.26
N THR A 438 15.60 -19.96 -4.13
CA THR A 438 15.07 -19.53 -2.84
C THR A 438 13.67 -20.13 -2.65
N PRO A 439 13.42 -20.88 -1.57
CA PRO A 439 12.09 -21.40 -1.28
C PRO A 439 11.05 -20.26 -1.23
N PRO A 440 9.86 -20.44 -1.84
CA PRO A 440 8.83 -19.43 -1.82
C PRO A 440 8.33 -19.19 -0.39
N LEU A 441 7.86 -17.98 -0.14
CA LEU A 441 7.19 -17.63 1.10
C LEU A 441 5.91 -18.49 1.27
N ARG A 442 5.83 -19.26 2.34
CA ARG A 442 4.72 -20.19 2.62
C ARG A 442 3.80 -19.67 3.71
N THR A 443 2.50 -19.93 3.65
CA THR A 443 1.61 -19.62 4.78
C THR A 443 1.78 -20.64 5.90
N PHE A 444 1.49 -20.23 7.13
CA PHE A 444 1.63 -21.06 8.32
C PHE A 444 0.41 -20.86 9.23
N MET A 445 -0.34 -21.94 9.48
CA MET A 445 -1.41 -21.98 10.47
C MET A 445 -1.33 -23.27 11.29
N SER A 446 -1.09 -23.16 12.60
CA SER A 446 -1.04 -24.31 13.49
C SER A 446 -2.44 -24.63 14.04
N LEU A 447 -2.95 -25.81 13.72
CA LEU A 447 -4.19 -26.32 14.33
C LEU A 447 -3.94 -26.93 15.72
N SER A 448 -2.81 -27.61 15.86
CA SER A 448 -2.37 -28.29 17.08
C SER A 448 -0.88 -28.59 16.98
N PRO A 449 -0.15 -28.71 18.10
CA PRO A 449 1.26 -29.12 18.10
C PRO A 449 1.53 -30.51 17.48
N HIS A 450 0.50 -31.35 17.35
CA HIS A 450 0.62 -32.72 16.84
C HIS A 450 0.36 -32.87 15.34
N LEU A 451 0.00 -31.78 14.64
CA LEU A 451 -0.21 -31.77 13.20
C LEU A 451 0.77 -30.83 12.50
N PRO A 452 1.18 -31.13 11.25
CA PRO A 452 1.85 -30.15 10.44
C PRO A 452 0.94 -28.91 10.25
N PRO A 453 1.51 -27.71 10.15
CA PRO A 453 0.74 -26.50 9.91
C PRO A 453 0.03 -26.57 8.55
N LEU A 454 -1.14 -25.96 8.47
CA LEU A 454 -1.81 -25.72 7.20
C LEU A 454 -1.06 -24.63 6.42
N ASP A 455 -0.88 -24.89 5.13
CA ASP A 455 -0.20 -23.98 4.19
C ASP A 455 -0.98 -23.95 2.86
N PRO A 456 -2.08 -23.18 2.78
CA PRO A 456 -2.85 -23.02 1.54
C PRO A 456 -2.02 -22.55 0.33
N SER A 457 -0.87 -21.92 0.56
CA SER A 457 0.02 -21.44 -0.50
C SER A 457 0.86 -22.57 -1.14
N ASN A 458 0.97 -23.73 -0.48
CA ASN A 458 1.66 -24.88 -1.03
C ASN A 458 0.78 -25.68 -2.01
N PRO A 459 1.14 -25.76 -3.31
CA PRO A 459 0.39 -26.54 -4.27
C PRO A 459 0.42 -28.05 -3.98
N HIS A 460 1.43 -28.52 -3.24
CA HIS A 460 1.65 -29.92 -2.89
C HIS A 460 1.19 -30.28 -1.47
N ARG A 461 0.39 -29.42 -0.82
CA ARG A 461 -0.07 -29.65 0.55
C ARG A 461 -1.05 -30.83 0.63
N PRO A 462 -1.05 -31.60 1.74
CA PRO A 462 -2.04 -32.62 1.98
C PRO A 462 -3.44 -32.01 2.21
N THR A 463 -4.48 -32.83 2.12
CA THR A 463 -5.82 -32.50 2.65
C THR A 463 -6.06 -33.32 3.90
N LEU A 464 -6.41 -32.66 5.01
CA LEU A 464 -6.69 -33.31 6.28
C LEU A 464 -8.11 -33.88 6.31
N LEU A 465 -8.28 -35.02 6.97
CA LEU A 465 -9.59 -35.64 7.19
C LEU A 465 -10.09 -35.31 8.60
N MET A 466 -11.26 -34.69 8.67
CA MET A 466 -11.97 -34.42 9.92
C MET A 466 -13.12 -35.43 10.06
N ALA A 467 -13.01 -36.36 11.00
CA ALA A 467 -14.00 -37.41 11.24
C ALA A 467 -15.15 -36.90 12.11
N VAL A 468 -16.38 -37.10 11.67
CA VAL A 468 -17.59 -36.67 12.39
C VAL A 468 -17.96 -37.68 13.47
N LEU A 469 -18.03 -37.23 14.72
CA LEU A 469 -18.43 -38.01 15.89
C LEU A 469 -19.61 -37.32 16.61
N ASN A 470 -20.83 -37.63 16.18
CA ASN A 470 -22.05 -37.06 16.77
C ASN A 470 -22.49 -37.85 18.02
N LEU A 471 -22.61 -37.17 19.16
CA LEU A 471 -23.02 -37.74 20.44
C LEU A 471 -24.54 -37.54 20.69
N THR A 472 -25.37 -37.88 19.70
CA THR A 472 -26.83 -37.78 19.84
C THR A 472 -27.42 -38.98 20.59
N PRO A 473 -28.60 -38.85 21.22
CA PRO A 473 -29.25 -39.96 21.94
C PRO A 473 -29.37 -41.22 21.10
N ASP A 474 -29.72 -41.09 19.81
CA ASP A 474 -29.89 -42.21 18.89
C ASP A 474 -28.58 -42.92 18.48
N SER A 475 -27.42 -42.31 18.73
CA SER A 475 -26.12 -42.85 18.28
C SER A 475 -25.44 -43.70 19.35
N PHE A 476 -25.79 -43.53 20.63
CA PHE A 476 -25.09 -44.16 21.75
C PHE A 476 -26.02 -44.49 22.95
N SER A 477 -27.30 -44.77 22.70
CA SER A 477 -28.29 -45.12 23.73
C SER A 477 -28.06 -46.52 24.32
N ASP A 478 -27.04 -46.71 25.17
CA ASP A 478 -26.90 -47.95 25.98
C ASP A 478 -26.06 -47.75 27.27
N GLY A 479 -26.42 -46.74 28.06
CA GLY A 479 -26.07 -46.67 29.49
C GLY A 479 -24.57 -46.66 29.83
N GLY A 480 -23.94 -45.48 29.79
CA GLY A 480 -22.75 -45.07 30.58
C GLY A 480 -21.45 -45.88 30.45
N LYS A 481 -21.44 -47.16 30.82
CA LYS A 481 -20.23 -48.00 30.85
C LYS A 481 -19.83 -48.54 29.46
N HIS A 482 -20.79 -48.89 28.60
CA HIS A 482 -20.52 -49.34 27.23
C HIS A 482 -20.23 -48.17 26.27
N LEU A 483 -20.77 -46.99 26.58
CA LEU A 483 -20.56 -45.71 25.89
C LEU A 483 -19.07 -45.31 25.85
N HIS A 484 -18.34 -45.45 26.95
CA HIS A 484 -16.92 -45.09 26.99
C HIS A 484 -16.04 -46.06 26.20
N SER A 485 -16.29 -47.37 26.29
CA SER A 485 -15.52 -48.36 25.51
C SER A 485 -15.76 -48.21 24.01
N SER A 486 -17.01 -47.96 23.59
CA SER A 486 -17.36 -47.78 22.17
C SER A 486 -16.86 -46.45 21.61
N LEU A 487 -16.83 -45.38 22.42
CA LEU A 487 -16.27 -44.09 22.03
C LEU A 487 -14.77 -44.17 21.72
N ILE A 488 -13.98 -44.76 22.62
CA ILE A 488 -12.53 -44.88 22.43
C ILE A 488 -12.22 -45.82 21.26
N SER A 489 -12.93 -46.95 21.14
CA SER A 489 -12.74 -47.85 20.00
C SER A 489 -13.08 -47.18 18.67
N THR A 490 -14.18 -46.43 18.62
CA THR A 490 -14.58 -45.67 17.41
C THR A 490 -13.56 -44.60 17.07
N THR A 491 -13.07 -43.86 18.07
CA THR A 491 -12.05 -42.83 17.87
C THR A 491 -10.75 -43.43 17.34
N ASN A 492 -10.29 -44.55 17.93
CA ASN A 492 -9.11 -45.27 17.44
C ASN A 492 -9.32 -45.84 16.02
N ALA A 493 -10.54 -46.29 15.69
CA ALA A 493 -10.86 -46.73 14.35
C ALA A 493 -10.76 -45.58 13.34
N PHE A 494 -11.30 -44.39 13.64
CA PHE A 494 -11.15 -43.22 12.79
C PHE A 494 -9.68 -42.84 12.58
N ILE A 495 -8.87 -42.85 13.65
CA ILE A 495 -7.43 -42.56 13.56
C ILE A 495 -6.72 -43.60 12.70
N ALA A 496 -7.00 -44.89 12.89
CA ALA A 496 -6.44 -45.97 12.09
C ALA A 496 -6.84 -45.87 10.60
N SER A 497 -8.04 -45.36 10.31
CA SER A 497 -8.52 -45.06 8.96
C SER A 497 -7.97 -43.75 8.36
N GLY A 498 -7.16 -43.00 9.11
CA GLY A 498 -6.46 -41.81 8.61
C GLY A 498 -7.12 -40.47 8.97
N ALA A 499 -8.05 -40.43 9.94
CA ALA A 499 -8.55 -39.16 10.46
C ALA A 499 -7.42 -38.35 11.11
N SER A 500 -7.27 -37.10 10.66
CA SER A 500 -6.32 -36.15 11.22
C SER A 500 -6.94 -35.30 12.34
N ILE A 501 -8.28 -35.18 12.37
CA ILE A 501 -9.05 -34.39 13.33
C ILE A 501 -10.30 -35.18 13.68
N ILE A 502 -10.73 -35.16 14.95
CA ILE A 502 -12.01 -35.71 15.40
C ILE A 502 -12.93 -34.56 15.75
N ASP A 503 -14.08 -34.46 15.10
CA ASP A 503 -15.06 -33.40 15.33
C ASP A 503 -16.26 -33.92 16.10
N ILE A 504 -16.40 -33.46 17.34
CA ILE A 504 -17.39 -33.93 18.30
C ILE A 504 -18.56 -32.95 18.31
N GLY A 505 -19.78 -33.45 18.10
CA GLY A 505 -21.01 -32.65 18.12
C GLY A 505 -22.02 -33.17 19.15
N GLY A 506 -22.48 -32.30 20.05
CA GLY A 506 -23.54 -32.61 21.03
C GLY A 506 -24.94 -32.15 20.61
N GLN A 507 -25.01 -31.16 19.73
CA GLN A 507 -26.23 -30.57 19.17
C GLN A 507 -26.35 -30.94 17.68
N SER A 508 -27.54 -31.40 17.26
CA SER A 508 -27.79 -31.66 15.84
C SER A 508 -28.01 -30.35 15.09
N THR A 509 -27.25 -30.15 14.02
CA THR A 509 -27.34 -28.99 13.12
C THR A 509 -28.12 -29.30 11.84
N ARG A 510 -28.80 -30.45 11.80
CA ARG A 510 -29.63 -30.86 10.67
C ARG A 510 -30.87 -29.96 10.54
N PRO A 511 -31.39 -29.72 9.32
CA PRO A 511 -32.60 -28.93 9.13
C PRO A 511 -33.76 -29.42 9.99
N GLY A 512 -34.31 -28.54 10.84
CA GLY A 512 -35.44 -28.85 11.73
C GLY A 512 -35.08 -29.56 13.04
N ALA A 513 -33.79 -29.71 13.38
CA ALA A 513 -33.38 -30.25 14.67
C ALA A 513 -33.82 -29.33 15.82
N GLN A 514 -34.33 -29.93 16.91
CA GLN A 514 -34.64 -29.19 18.13
C GLN A 514 -33.36 -28.84 18.89
N ASP A 515 -33.38 -27.68 19.54
CA ASP A 515 -32.30 -27.20 20.38
C ASP A 515 -32.34 -27.89 21.75
N VAL A 516 -31.26 -28.57 22.15
CA VAL A 516 -31.16 -29.25 23.45
C VAL A 516 -30.68 -28.34 24.58
N GLY A 517 -30.19 -27.13 24.25
CA GLY A 517 -29.63 -26.17 25.21
C GLY A 517 -28.19 -26.48 25.64
N ALA A 518 -27.53 -25.46 26.21
CA ALA A 518 -26.10 -25.51 26.55
C ALA A 518 -25.76 -26.60 27.59
N ASP A 519 -26.57 -26.73 28.65
CA ASP A 519 -26.31 -27.68 29.74
C ASP A 519 -26.30 -29.13 29.27
N GLU A 520 -27.24 -29.48 28.39
CA GLU A 520 -27.35 -30.83 27.84
C GLU A 520 -26.24 -31.10 26.82
N GLU A 521 -25.89 -30.11 25.99
CA GLU A 521 -24.75 -30.21 25.07
C GLU A 521 -23.44 -30.45 25.84
N ILE A 522 -23.20 -29.70 26.93
CA ILE A 522 -22.05 -29.88 27.84
C ILE A 522 -22.04 -31.31 28.43
N ARG A 523 -23.18 -31.80 28.91
CA ARG A 523 -23.30 -33.16 29.48
C ARG A 523 -22.93 -34.25 28.48
N ARG A 524 -23.15 -34.03 27.19
CA ARG A 524 -22.80 -34.97 26.12
C ARG A 524 -21.32 -34.90 25.77
N VAL A 525 -20.80 -33.71 25.50
CA VAL A 525 -19.48 -33.55 24.86
C VAL A 525 -18.32 -33.58 25.85
N ILE A 526 -18.47 -33.00 27.05
CA ILE A 526 -17.36 -32.87 28.00
C ILE A 526 -16.86 -34.22 28.52
N PRO A 527 -17.72 -35.17 28.95
CA PRO A 527 -17.25 -36.48 29.38
C PRO A 527 -16.56 -37.26 28.25
N ALA A 528 -17.01 -37.09 27.00
CA ALA A 528 -16.40 -37.74 25.85
C ALA A 528 -14.99 -37.20 25.56
N ILE A 529 -14.81 -35.87 25.55
CA ILE A 529 -13.49 -35.23 25.37
C ILE A 529 -12.52 -35.70 26.47
N LYS A 530 -12.95 -35.66 27.74
CA LYS A 530 -12.12 -36.10 28.87
C LYS A 530 -11.74 -37.57 28.77
N ALA A 531 -12.67 -38.44 28.35
CA ALA A 531 -12.40 -39.86 28.16
C ALA A 531 -11.37 -40.10 27.05
N ILE A 532 -11.50 -39.41 25.90
CA ILE A 532 -10.55 -39.50 24.77
C ILE A 532 -9.15 -39.07 25.22
N ARG A 533 -9.03 -37.95 25.94
CA ARG A 533 -7.74 -37.49 26.48
C ARG A 533 -7.16 -38.41 27.55
N ALA A 534 -7.99 -38.93 28.45
CA ALA A 534 -7.56 -39.90 29.46
C ALA A 534 -7.06 -41.22 28.85
N ALA A 535 -7.53 -41.57 27.64
CA ALA A 535 -7.03 -42.71 26.87
C ALA A 535 -5.68 -42.44 26.16
N GLY A 536 -5.09 -41.25 26.32
CA GLY A 536 -3.80 -40.88 25.72
C GLY A 536 -3.88 -40.48 24.25
N ILE A 537 -5.08 -40.24 23.70
CA ILE A 537 -5.27 -39.84 22.31
C ILE A 537 -4.90 -38.36 22.15
N THR A 538 -3.88 -38.08 21.34
CA THR A 538 -3.34 -36.74 21.08
C THR A 538 -3.82 -36.12 19.77
N VAL A 539 -4.56 -36.87 18.94
CA VAL A 539 -5.17 -36.35 17.72
C VAL A 539 -6.06 -35.14 18.06
N PRO A 540 -6.03 -34.07 17.24
CA PRO A 540 -6.80 -32.87 17.56
C PRO A 540 -8.29 -33.12 17.63
N ILE A 541 -8.92 -32.52 18.64
CA ILE A 541 -10.36 -32.58 18.85
C ILE A 541 -10.96 -31.23 18.49
N SER A 542 -11.84 -31.24 17.50
CA SER A 542 -12.72 -30.12 17.15
C SER A 542 -14.05 -30.27 17.89
N ILE A 543 -14.62 -29.17 18.38
CA ILE A 543 -15.96 -29.13 18.97
C ILE A 543 -16.93 -28.41 18.02
N ASP A 544 -17.92 -29.13 17.49
CA ASP A 544 -19.00 -28.60 16.64
C ASP A 544 -20.07 -27.96 17.55
N THR A 545 -19.92 -26.66 17.81
CA THR A 545 -20.83 -25.89 18.66
C THR A 545 -20.89 -24.42 18.24
N TYR A 546 -22.07 -23.83 18.36
CA TYR A 546 -22.29 -22.40 18.16
C TYR A 546 -22.45 -21.63 19.48
N ARG A 547 -22.13 -22.26 20.62
CA ARG A 547 -22.29 -21.67 21.97
C ARG A 547 -20.94 -21.41 22.63
N ALA A 548 -20.71 -20.18 23.05
CA ALA A 548 -19.48 -19.74 23.69
C ALA A 548 -19.20 -20.53 24.99
N SER A 549 -20.23 -20.78 25.80
CA SER A 549 -20.10 -21.53 27.05
C SER A 549 -19.68 -23.00 26.84
N VAL A 550 -20.22 -23.65 25.81
CA VAL A 550 -19.84 -25.03 25.43
C VAL A 550 -18.42 -25.05 24.88
N ALA A 551 -18.09 -24.10 24.00
CA ALA A 551 -16.75 -23.98 23.41
C ALA A 551 -15.67 -23.82 24.50
N LYS A 552 -15.90 -22.92 25.47
CA LYS A 552 -15.02 -22.73 26.62
C LYS A 552 -14.84 -24.01 27.43
N ALA A 553 -15.95 -24.65 27.82
CA ALA A 553 -15.90 -25.88 28.61
C ALA A 553 -15.19 -27.02 27.85
N ALA A 554 -15.38 -27.11 26.53
CA ALA A 554 -14.75 -28.13 25.67
C ALA A 554 -13.23 -27.94 25.58
N VAL A 555 -12.76 -26.70 25.39
CA VAL A 555 -11.32 -26.40 25.38
C VAL A 555 -10.69 -26.67 26.75
N GLU A 556 -11.33 -26.27 27.85
CA GLU A 556 -10.89 -26.60 29.21
C GLU A 556 -10.84 -28.13 29.47
N ALA A 557 -11.70 -28.90 28.78
CA ALA A 557 -11.69 -30.36 28.84
C ALA A 557 -10.63 -31.02 27.93
N GLY A 558 -9.99 -30.24 27.04
CA GLY A 558 -8.92 -30.69 26.15
C GLY A 558 -9.26 -30.72 24.67
N ALA A 559 -10.29 -30.00 24.21
CA ALA A 559 -10.49 -29.73 22.78
C ALA A 559 -9.47 -28.70 22.27
N ASP A 560 -9.08 -28.80 20.99
CA ASP A 560 -8.06 -27.94 20.37
C ASP A 560 -8.65 -26.93 19.38
N ILE A 561 -9.80 -27.25 18.76
CA ILE A 561 -10.39 -26.46 17.67
C ILE A 561 -11.86 -26.22 17.98
N ILE A 562 -12.36 -25.03 17.70
CA ILE A 562 -13.80 -24.73 17.75
C ILE A 562 -14.35 -24.73 16.31
N ASN A 563 -15.46 -25.40 16.07
CA ASN A 563 -16.12 -25.43 14.78
C ASN A 563 -17.51 -24.80 14.92
N ASP A 564 -17.62 -23.54 14.50
CA ASP A 564 -18.86 -22.76 14.64
C ASP A 564 -19.53 -22.55 13.28
N ILE A 565 -20.62 -23.31 13.10
CA ILE A 565 -21.47 -23.23 11.90
C ILE A 565 -22.16 -21.87 11.70
N SER A 566 -22.24 -21.05 12.75
CA SER A 566 -22.91 -19.75 12.69
C SER A 566 -21.96 -18.58 12.47
N SER A 567 -20.64 -18.80 12.52
CA SER A 567 -19.63 -17.75 12.52
C SER A 567 -19.91 -16.65 13.56
N GLY A 568 -20.24 -17.02 14.79
CA GLY A 568 -20.53 -16.11 15.91
C GLY A 568 -21.86 -15.37 15.79
N ARG A 569 -22.76 -15.78 14.89
CA ARG A 569 -24.08 -15.12 14.73
C ARG A 569 -25.13 -15.63 15.71
N LEU A 570 -25.01 -16.87 16.19
CA LEU A 570 -25.97 -17.44 17.16
C LEU A 570 -25.58 -17.20 18.63
N ASP A 571 -24.33 -16.83 18.89
CA ASP A 571 -23.85 -16.44 20.20
C ASP A 571 -22.83 -15.29 20.06
N PRO A 572 -23.19 -14.06 20.51
CA PRO A 572 -22.33 -12.89 20.34
C PRO A 572 -21.01 -12.98 21.12
N ASP A 573 -20.95 -13.82 22.16
CA ASP A 573 -19.75 -13.98 22.99
C ASP A 573 -18.75 -14.98 22.39
N MET A 574 -19.11 -15.69 21.31
CA MET A 574 -18.31 -16.76 20.72
C MET A 574 -16.90 -16.28 20.34
N PHE A 575 -16.80 -15.20 19.56
CA PHE A 575 -15.51 -14.71 19.10
C PHE A 575 -14.63 -14.20 20.25
N ALA A 576 -15.17 -13.39 21.15
CA ALA A 576 -14.42 -12.92 22.32
C ALA A 576 -13.91 -14.10 23.17
N THR A 577 -14.74 -15.14 23.33
CA THR A 577 -14.36 -16.36 24.05
C THR A 577 -13.23 -17.10 23.35
N VAL A 578 -13.31 -17.31 22.03
CA VAL A 578 -12.25 -17.99 21.26
C VAL A 578 -10.94 -17.19 21.29
N ALA A 579 -11.02 -15.87 21.18
CA ALA A 579 -9.85 -14.99 21.27
C ALA A 579 -9.11 -15.16 22.61
N GLN A 580 -9.85 -15.22 23.72
CA GLN A 580 -9.29 -15.45 25.06
C GLN A 580 -8.68 -16.84 25.21
N LEU A 581 -9.32 -17.87 24.63
CA LEU A 581 -8.80 -19.24 24.65
C LEU A 581 -7.54 -19.40 23.78
N GLY A 582 -7.38 -18.56 22.76
CA GLY A 582 -6.20 -18.55 21.89
C GLY A 582 -6.08 -19.81 21.02
N VAL A 583 -7.20 -20.46 20.72
CA VAL A 583 -7.32 -21.68 19.91
C VAL A 583 -7.85 -21.38 18.50
N PRO A 584 -7.60 -22.25 17.50
CA PRO A 584 -8.20 -22.15 16.17
C PRO A 584 -9.72 -22.26 16.17
N ILE A 585 -10.36 -21.62 15.19
CA ILE A 585 -11.79 -21.70 14.89
C ILE A 585 -12.06 -21.95 13.42
N CYS A 586 -13.01 -22.81 13.11
CA CYS A 586 -13.66 -22.89 11.81
C CYS A 586 -14.91 -21.99 11.82
N ILE A 587 -14.94 -20.99 10.93
CA ILE A 587 -16.11 -20.11 10.73
C ILE A 587 -16.80 -20.49 9.42
N MET A 588 -18.08 -20.84 9.50
CA MET A 588 -18.86 -21.30 8.35
C MET A 588 -19.87 -20.26 7.87
N HIS A 589 -20.04 -20.15 6.55
CA HIS A 589 -21.11 -19.37 5.96
C HIS A 589 -22.47 -20.05 6.15
N MET A 590 -23.38 -19.36 6.84
CA MET A 590 -24.78 -19.74 7.02
C MET A 590 -25.66 -18.50 7.16
N ARG A 591 -26.94 -18.61 6.76
CA ARG A 591 -27.98 -17.59 7.01
C ARG A 591 -29.12 -18.19 7.83
N GLY A 592 -29.67 -17.40 8.74
CA GLY A 592 -30.74 -17.84 9.65
C GLY A 592 -30.26 -18.81 10.73
N THR A 593 -31.10 -19.79 11.07
CA THR A 593 -30.84 -20.83 12.08
C THR A 593 -30.99 -22.23 11.45
N PRO A 594 -30.60 -23.33 12.11
CA PRO A 594 -30.85 -24.68 11.57
C PRO A 594 -32.34 -24.94 11.25
N VAL A 595 -33.24 -24.22 11.91
CA VAL A 595 -34.69 -24.27 11.66
C VAL A 595 -35.10 -23.42 10.45
N THR A 596 -34.56 -22.21 10.29
CA THR A 596 -35.01 -21.23 9.29
C THR A 596 -34.15 -21.17 8.01
N MET A 597 -32.95 -21.73 8.00
CA MET A 597 -31.97 -21.55 6.92
C MET A 597 -32.47 -21.91 5.52
N ASN A 598 -33.40 -22.87 5.40
CA ASN A 598 -33.98 -23.25 4.11
C ASN A 598 -34.85 -22.14 3.48
N GLN A 599 -35.28 -21.16 4.27
CA GLN A 599 -36.03 -19.99 3.81
C GLN A 599 -35.09 -18.87 3.30
N HIS A 600 -33.78 -18.96 3.58
CA HIS A 600 -32.78 -17.92 3.25
C HIS A 600 -31.83 -18.34 2.11
N THR A 601 -32.37 -19.00 1.08
CA THR A 601 -31.60 -19.61 -0.01
C THR A 601 -31.44 -18.72 -1.27
N SER A 602 -31.87 -17.46 -1.21
CA SER A 602 -31.80 -16.51 -2.33
C SER A 602 -30.46 -15.75 -2.35
N TYR A 603 -29.74 -15.80 -3.47
CA TYR A 603 -28.45 -15.13 -3.70
C TYR A 603 -28.51 -14.29 -4.99
N PRO A 604 -29.11 -13.09 -4.95
CA PRO A 604 -29.34 -12.28 -6.16
C PRO A 604 -28.04 -11.88 -6.87
N ASP A 605 -26.96 -11.65 -6.11
CA ASP A 605 -25.66 -11.23 -6.62
C ASP A 605 -24.72 -12.41 -6.94
N GLY A 606 -25.26 -13.64 -6.98
CA GLY A 606 -24.52 -14.87 -7.20
C GLY A 606 -23.98 -15.53 -5.92
N VAL A 607 -23.91 -16.85 -5.91
CA VAL A 607 -23.62 -17.63 -4.68
C VAL A 607 -22.18 -17.41 -4.21
N ILE A 608 -21.20 -17.44 -5.11
CA ILE A 608 -19.78 -17.34 -4.75
C ILE A 608 -19.42 -15.96 -4.21
N ALA A 609 -19.78 -14.89 -4.93
CA ALA A 609 -19.48 -13.52 -4.53
C ALA A 609 -20.13 -13.16 -3.19
N THR A 610 -21.37 -13.60 -2.99
CA THR A 610 -22.09 -13.38 -1.73
C THR A 610 -21.43 -14.13 -0.56
N ILE A 611 -21.08 -15.41 -0.75
CA ILE A 611 -20.39 -16.18 0.30
C ILE A 611 -19.07 -15.52 0.68
N ALA A 612 -18.29 -15.08 -0.30
CA ALA A 612 -17.01 -14.41 -0.06
C ALA A 612 -17.19 -13.11 0.73
N SER A 613 -18.17 -12.28 0.33
CA SER A 613 -18.47 -11.02 1.00
C SER A 613 -18.93 -11.23 2.46
N GLU A 614 -19.86 -12.16 2.68
CA GLU A 614 -20.38 -12.45 4.02
C GLU A 614 -19.33 -13.08 4.94
N LEU A 615 -18.47 -13.98 4.42
CA LEU A 615 -17.35 -14.50 5.20
C LEU A 615 -16.31 -13.43 5.52
N ALA A 616 -16.01 -12.51 4.58
CA ALA A 616 -15.08 -11.40 4.83
C ALA A 616 -15.59 -10.47 5.95
N GLU A 617 -16.91 -10.21 6.01
CA GLU A 617 -17.54 -9.53 7.14
C GLU A 617 -17.32 -10.29 8.46
N ARG A 618 -17.46 -11.62 8.46
CA ARG A 618 -17.24 -12.43 9.66
C ARG A 618 -15.80 -12.47 10.11
N VAL A 619 -14.85 -12.55 9.18
CA VAL A 619 -13.41 -12.42 9.47
C VAL A 619 -13.11 -11.11 10.17
N ARG A 620 -13.61 -9.97 9.64
CA ARG A 620 -13.40 -8.66 10.25
C ARG A 620 -13.99 -8.58 11.66
N ALA A 621 -15.19 -9.11 11.86
CA ALA A 621 -15.80 -9.17 13.20
C ALA A 621 -15.02 -10.07 14.18
N ALA A 622 -14.42 -11.17 13.69
CA ALA A 622 -13.56 -12.02 14.50
C ALA A 622 -12.27 -11.30 14.90
N GLU A 623 -11.61 -10.62 13.94
CA GLU A 623 -10.42 -9.80 14.20
C GLU A 623 -10.71 -8.68 15.21
N GLU A 624 -11.85 -7.98 15.07
CA GLU A 624 -12.28 -6.92 16.01
C GLU A 624 -12.54 -7.45 17.43
N ALA A 625 -13.02 -8.69 17.55
CA ALA A 625 -13.15 -9.38 18.84
C ALA A 625 -11.82 -9.91 19.40
N GLY A 626 -10.71 -9.73 18.69
CA GLY A 626 -9.36 -10.11 19.10
C GLY A 626 -8.88 -11.46 18.56
N LEU A 627 -9.62 -12.14 17.67
CA LEU A 627 -9.07 -13.34 17.03
C LEU A 627 -7.90 -12.99 16.13
N ARG A 628 -6.88 -13.83 16.20
CA ARG A 628 -5.73 -13.72 15.30
C ARG A 628 -6.05 -14.43 14.00
N ARG A 629 -5.70 -13.82 12.88
CA ARG A 629 -6.01 -14.33 11.54
C ARG A 629 -5.47 -15.74 11.28
N TRP A 630 -4.28 -16.04 11.81
CA TRP A 630 -3.66 -17.37 11.78
C TRP A 630 -4.36 -18.44 12.64
N ASN A 631 -5.50 -18.11 13.27
CA ASN A 631 -6.37 -19.06 13.98
C ASN A 631 -7.70 -19.30 13.23
N ILE A 632 -7.91 -18.74 12.03
CA ILE A 632 -9.21 -18.82 11.34
C ILE A 632 -9.16 -19.79 10.15
N VAL A 633 -10.08 -20.75 10.12
CA VAL A 633 -10.39 -21.62 8.97
C VAL A 633 -11.77 -21.24 8.43
N LEU A 634 -11.94 -21.20 7.11
CA LEU A 634 -13.20 -20.84 6.45
C LEU A 634 -13.97 -22.07 5.97
N ASP A 635 -15.30 -22.07 6.05
CA ASP A 635 -16.16 -23.08 5.41
C ASP A 635 -17.30 -22.39 4.62
N PRO A 636 -17.52 -22.69 3.32
CA PRO A 636 -18.60 -22.10 2.56
C PRO A 636 -20.01 -22.61 2.95
N GLY A 637 -20.11 -23.60 3.82
CA GLY A 637 -21.35 -24.12 4.41
C GLY A 637 -22.21 -24.89 3.43
N LEU A 638 -21.72 -26.04 2.95
CA LEU A 638 -22.50 -26.94 2.09
C LEU A 638 -23.74 -27.48 2.82
N GLY A 639 -24.90 -27.29 2.21
CA GLY A 639 -26.20 -27.67 2.74
C GLY A 639 -26.81 -26.68 3.74
N PHE A 640 -26.15 -25.54 3.98
CA PHE A 640 -26.63 -24.49 4.89
C PHE A 640 -27.06 -23.26 4.09
N ALA A 641 -28.36 -22.94 4.17
CA ALA A 641 -29.00 -21.85 3.44
C ALA A 641 -28.70 -21.84 1.92
N LYS A 642 -28.61 -23.02 1.29
CA LYS A 642 -28.33 -23.17 -0.16
C LYS A 642 -29.25 -24.20 -0.79
N THR A 643 -29.74 -23.89 -1.99
CA THR A 643 -30.46 -24.87 -2.83
C THR A 643 -29.51 -25.96 -3.33
N MET A 644 -30.04 -27.04 -3.92
CA MET A 644 -29.21 -28.05 -4.58
C MET A 644 -28.27 -27.42 -5.63
N ALA A 645 -28.80 -26.55 -6.48
CA ALA A 645 -28.02 -25.84 -7.50
C ALA A 645 -26.91 -24.98 -6.86
N GLY A 646 -27.23 -24.25 -5.78
CA GLY A 646 -26.24 -23.44 -5.06
C GLY A 646 -25.12 -24.29 -4.43
N ASN A 647 -25.43 -25.47 -3.88
CA ASN A 647 -24.39 -26.37 -3.37
C ASN A 647 -23.44 -26.86 -4.48
N LEU A 648 -23.99 -27.20 -5.66
CA LEU A 648 -23.17 -27.59 -6.81
C LEU A 648 -22.35 -26.42 -7.36
N GLU A 649 -22.89 -25.21 -7.35
CA GLU A 649 -22.16 -24.00 -7.74
C GLU A 649 -20.96 -23.73 -6.83
N VAL A 650 -21.14 -23.87 -5.51
CA VAL A 650 -20.02 -23.78 -4.55
C VAL A 650 -18.93 -24.79 -4.86
N ILE A 651 -19.26 -26.07 -5.05
CA ILE A 651 -18.26 -27.10 -5.34
C ILE A 651 -17.56 -26.82 -6.68
N ARG A 652 -18.32 -26.46 -7.72
CA ARG A 652 -17.80 -26.19 -9.07
C ARG A 652 -16.82 -25.03 -9.08
N ASN A 653 -17.11 -23.98 -8.31
CA ASN A 653 -16.33 -22.73 -8.30
C ASN A 653 -15.51 -22.57 -7.00
N LEU A 654 -15.27 -23.65 -6.25
CA LEU A 654 -14.52 -23.59 -5.00
C LEU A 654 -13.12 -23.01 -5.21
N GLY A 655 -12.47 -23.33 -6.33
CA GLY A 655 -11.15 -22.78 -6.69
C GLY A 655 -11.13 -21.27 -6.92
N GLN A 656 -12.27 -20.65 -7.24
CA GLN A 656 -12.41 -19.19 -7.29
C GLN A 656 -12.54 -18.63 -5.87
N LEU A 657 -13.33 -19.28 -5.02
CA LEU A 657 -13.57 -18.85 -3.65
C LEU A 657 -12.30 -18.94 -2.78
N THR A 658 -11.54 -20.03 -2.90
CA THR A 658 -10.27 -20.22 -2.19
C THR A 658 -9.17 -19.24 -2.62
N ARG A 659 -9.35 -18.56 -3.77
CA ARG A 659 -8.44 -17.56 -4.34
C ARG A 659 -9.03 -16.16 -4.43
N TRP A 660 -10.12 -15.88 -3.70
CA TRP A 660 -10.89 -14.63 -3.85
C TRP A 660 -10.09 -13.35 -3.57
N GLY A 661 -9.10 -13.41 -2.67
CA GLY A 661 -8.30 -12.26 -2.26
C GLY A 661 -8.94 -11.44 -1.13
N GLY A 662 -8.43 -10.23 -0.88
CA GLY A 662 -8.92 -9.34 0.19
C GLY A 662 -8.79 -9.96 1.59
N ASP A 663 -9.85 -9.83 2.41
CA ASP A 663 -9.87 -10.37 3.78
C ASP A 663 -9.81 -11.91 3.84
N LEU A 664 -10.07 -12.62 2.73
CA LEU A 664 -9.99 -14.08 2.67
C LEU A 664 -8.65 -14.61 2.15
N ASN A 665 -7.72 -13.71 1.77
CA ASN A 665 -6.46 -14.10 1.17
C ASN A 665 -5.62 -15.00 2.10
N GLY A 666 -5.10 -16.09 1.55
CA GLY A 666 -4.19 -17.00 2.26
C GLY A 666 -4.84 -17.87 3.34
N MET A 667 -6.17 -17.79 3.55
CA MET A 667 -6.88 -18.54 4.58
C MET A 667 -7.13 -20.00 4.16
N PRO A 668 -7.06 -20.96 5.10
CA PRO A 668 -7.40 -22.35 4.81
C PRO A 668 -8.91 -22.60 4.79
N TRP A 669 -9.31 -23.64 4.07
CA TRP A 669 -10.71 -23.98 3.82
C TRP A 669 -11.10 -25.39 4.26
N LEU A 670 -12.21 -25.49 5.00
CA LEU A 670 -12.88 -26.72 5.41
C LEU A 670 -14.15 -26.95 4.60
N LEU A 671 -14.35 -28.19 4.12
CA LEU A 671 -15.51 -28.58 3.34
C LEU A 671 -16.21 -29.82 3.91
N GLY A 672 -17.51 -29.74 4.18
CA GLY A 672 -18.32 -30.86 4.67
C GLY A 672 -19.39 -31.37 3.69
N PRO A 673 -19.04 -32.07 2.59
CA PRO A 673 -20.03 -32.61 1.64
C PRO A 673 -20.71 -33.90 2.12
N SER A 674 -20.20 -34.54 3.17
CA SER A 674 -20.54 -35.92 3.54
C SER A 674 -22.01 -36.13 3.90
N ARG A 675 -22.62 -37.13 3.25
CA ARG A 675 -24.00 -37.59 3.46
C ARG A 675 -25.08 -36.51 3.31
N LYS A 676 -24.77 -35.37 2.70
CA LYS A 676 -25.71 -34.24 2.52
C LYS A 676 -26.87 -34.61 1.59
N ARG A 677 -28.02 -33.95 1.76
CA ARG A 677 -29.27 -34.26 1.03
C ARG A 677 -29.10 -34.14 -0.49
N PHE A 678 -28.40 -33.10 -0.97
CA PHE A 678 -28.19 -32.89 -2.40
C PHE A 678 -27.47 -34.06 -3.08
N VAL A 679 -26.54 -34.72 -2.37
CA VAL A 679 -25.83 -35.90 -2.86
C VAL A 679 -26.84 -37.03 -3.11
N GLY A 680 -27.67 -37.34 -2.12
CA GLY A 680 -28.68 -38.38 -2.23
C GLY A 680 -29.71 -38.12 -3.33
N THR A 681 -30.15 -36.86 -3.49
CA THR A 681 -31.08 -36.48 -4.55
C THR A 681 -30.50 -36.69 -5.94
N ILE A 682 -29.21 -36.38 -6.16
CA ILE A 682 -28.57 -36.53 -7.47
C ILE A 682 -28.28 -37.99 -7.79
N THR A 683 -27.84 -38.78 -6.79
CA THR A 683 -27.48 -40.19 -7.00
C THR A 683 -28.65 -41.16 -6.86
N GLY A 684 -29.84 -40.68 -6.50
CA GLY A 684 -31.01 -41.53 -6.20
C GLY A 684 -30.86 -42.36 -4.92
N VAL A 685 -29.98 -41.96 -3.99
CA VAL A 685 -29.72 -42.70 -2.73
C VAL A 685 -30.39 -41.98 -1.56
N GLU A 686 -31.52 -42.54 -1.11
CA GLU A 686 -32.34 -41.93 -0.07
C GLU A 686 -31.69 -42.02 1.32
N MET A 687 -31.13 -43.17 1.68
CA MET A 687 -30.50 -43.38 2.98
C MET A 687 -29.18 -42.64 3.10
N ALA A 688 -29.06 -41.76 4.11
CA ALA A 688 -27.87 -40.94 4.30
C ALA A 688 -26.57 -41.76 4.47
N GLY A 689 -26.65 -42.91 5.14
CA GLY A 689 -25.51 -43.81 5.36
C GLY A 689 -24.98 -44.50 4.10
N GLU A 690 -25.77 -44.55 3.02
CA GLU A 690 -25.38 -45.23 1.77
C GLU A 690 -24.85 -44.26 0.71
N ARG A 691 -24.79 -42.96 1.00
CA ARG A 691 -24.37 -41.91 0.06
C ARG A 691 -22.85 -41.85 -0.15
N GLN A 692 -22.11 -42.94 0.12
CA GLN A 692 -20.65 -42.94 0.14
C GLN A 692 -20.05 -42.54 -1.22
N TRP A 693 -20.58 -43.08 -2.33
CA TRP A 693 -20.00 -42.85 -3.67
C TRP A 693 -20.29 -41.45 -4.20
N GLY A 694 -21.48 -40.93 -3.93
CA GLY A 694 -21.78 -39.53 -4.21
C GLY A 694 -20.93 -38.58 -3.35
N THR A 695 -20.66 -38.96 -2.09
CA THR A 695 -19.74 -38.22 -1.22
C THR A 695 -18.31 -38.27 -1.77
N ALA A 696 -17.84 -39.42 -2.25
CA ALA A 696 -16.52 -39.58 -2.88
C ALA A 696 -16.32 -38.60 -4.04
N GLY A 697 -17.30 -38.52 -4.96
CA GLY A 697 -17.26 -37.56 -6.06
C GLY A 697 -17.19 -36.10 -5.59
N ALA A 698 -17.96 -35.74 -4.56
CA ALA A 698 -17.93 -34.40 -4.00
C ALA A 698 -16.61 -34.09 -3.26
N VAL A 699 -16.06 -35.04 -2.50
CA VAL A 699 -14.77 -34.90 -1.81
C VAL A 699 -13.63 -34.70 -2.80
N ALA A 700 -13.57 -35.51 -3.86
CA ALA A 700 -12.55 -35.35 -4.91
C ALA A 700 -12.62 -33.95 -5.56
N ALA A 701 -13.83 -33.46 -5.85
CA ALA A 701 -14.03 -32.11 -6.36
C ALA A 701 -13.63 -31.02 -5.36
N CYS A 702 -13.88 -31.21 -4.06
CA CYS A 702 -13.45 -30.27 -3.01
C CYS A 702 -11.91 -30.20 -2.91
N VAL A 703 -11.21 -31.35 -2.98
CA VAL A 703 -9.74 -31.40 -2.99
C VAL A 703 -9.17 -30.65 -4.19
N CYS A 704 -9.74 -30.88 -5.39
CA CYS A 704 -9.41 -30.15 -6.62
C CYS A 704 -9.62 -28.63 -6.48
N GLY A 705 -10.73 -28.22 -5.84
CA GLY A 705 -11.04 -26.82 -5.56
C GLY A 705 -10.15 -26.16 -4.50
N GLY A 706 -9.27 -26.91 -3.85
CA GLY A 706 -8.29 -26.39 -2.89
C GLY A 706 -8.63 -26.57 -1.42
N ALA A 707 -9.59 -27.44 -1.06
CA ALA A 707 -9.92 -27.72 0.34
C ALA A 707 -8.71 -28.24 1.14
N ASP A 708 -8.44 -27.61 2.29
CA ASP A 708 -7.37 -27.99 3.21
C ASP A 708 -7.86 -29.06 4.20
N ILE A 709 -9.14 -29.02 4.55
CA ILE A 709 -9.79 -29.99 5.43
C ILE A 709 -11.09 -30.49 4.76
N VAL A 710 -11.33 -31.80 4.80
CA VAL A 710 -12.64 -32.37 4.43
C VAL A 710 -13.28 -33.08 5.62
N ARG A 711 -14.52 -32.72 5.92
CA ARG A 711 -15.30 -33.26 7.04
C ARG A 711 -16.20 -34.41 6.59
N VAL A 712 -15.95 -35.61 7.12
CA VAL A 712 -16.52 -36.88 6.61
C VAL A 712 -16.98 -37.84 7.70
N HIS A 713 -17.98 -38.68 7.39
CA HIS A 713 -18.42 -39.78 8.26
C HIS A 713 -17.66 -41.08 7.96
N ASP A 714 -17.46 -41.39 6.68
CA ASP A 714 -16.90 -42.65 6.17
C ASP A 714 -15.39 -42.50 5.95
N VAL A 715 -14.60 -42.54 7.04
CA VAL A 715 -13.19 -42.13 7.04
C VAL A 715 -12.32 -43.02 6.14
N ASP A 716 -12.45 -44.34 6.22
CA ASP A 716 -11.60 -45.29 5.48
C ASP A 716 -11.76 -45.13 3.96
N GLU A 717 -13.01 -45.05 3.51
CA GLU A 717 -13.34 -44.86 2.10
C GLU A 717 -12.90 -43.48 1.62
N MET A 718 -13.18 -42.43 2.39
CA MET A 718 -12.82 -41.07 1.99
C MET A 718 -11.32 -40.82 2.04
N LYS A 719 -10.55 -41.54 2.86
CA LYS A 719 -9.09 -41.51 2.84
C LYS A 719 -8.54 -41.92 1.47
N LYS A 720 -9.05 -43.03 0.92
CA LYS A 720 -8.64 -43.51 -0.42
C LYS A 720 -8.99 -42.50 -1.52
N VAL A 721 -10.14 -41.84 -1.39
CA VAL A 721 -10.56 -40.79 -2.33
C VAL A 721 -9.66 -39.56 -2.23
N VAL A 722 -9.36 -39.09 -1.01
CA VAL A 722 -8.47 -37.96 -0.78
C VAL A 722 -7.07 -38.26 -1.30
N ASP A 723 -6.53 -39.45 -1.05
CA ASP A 723 -5.20 -39.85 -1.54
C ASP A 723 -5.14 -39.82 -3.06
N MET A 724 -6.14 -40.39 -3.73
CA MET A 724 -6.22 -40.35 -5.19
C MET A 724 -6.39 -38.92 -5.71
N ALA A 725 -7.21 -38.09 -5.06
CA ALA A 725 -7.41 -36.71 -5.46
C ALA A 725 -6.13 -35.86 -5.28
N VAL A 726 -5.42 -36.02 -4.16
CA VAL A 726 -4.11 -35.38 -3.92
C VAL A 726 -3.09 -35.85 -4.97
N ALA A 727 -3.08 -37.14 -5.32
CA ALA A 727 -2.23 -37.65 -6.39
C ALA A 727 -2.51 -36.98 -7.75
N ILE A 728 -3.79 -36.77 -8.10
CA ILE A 728 -4.19 -36.14 -9.37
C ILE A 728 -3.83 -34.64 -9.42
N TRP A 729 -4.14 -33.89 -8.35
CA TRP A 729 -4.13 -32.41 -8.41
C TRP A 729 -2.97 -31.75 -7.67
N ARG A 730 -2.25 -32.48 -6.82
CA ARG A 730 -1.26 -31.90 -5.89
C ARG A 730 0.08 -32.62 -5.88
N SER A 731 0.27 -33.70 -6.63
CA SER A 731 1.60 -34.33 -6.75
C SER A 731 2.41 -33.69 -7.88
N SER A 732 3.74 -33.64 -7.74
CA SER A 732 4.59 -33.31 -8.88
C SER A 732 4.73 -34.56 -9.76
N LEU A 733 4.99 -34.39 -11.07
CA LEU A 733 5.25 -35.51 -11.98
C LEU A 733 6.48 -36.36 -11.59
N ALA A 734 7.31 -35.88 -10.65
CA ALA A 734 8.46 -36.62 -10.13
C ALA A 734 8.10 -37.53 -8.94
N ASP A 735 6.91 -37.38 -8.34
CA ASP A 735 6.47 -38.13 -7.14
C ASP A 735 5.60 -39.36 -7.48
N VAL A 736 5.28 -39.59 -8.76
CA VAL A 736 4.35 -40.63 -9.24
C VAL A 736 5.05 -41.73 -10.04
#